data_AF-A0A3L7RUG6-F1
#
_entry.id   AF-A0A3L7RUG6-F1
#
_cell.length_a   1.000
_cell.length_b   1.000
_cell.length_c   1.000
_cell.angle_alpha   90.00
_cell.angle_beta   90.00
_cell.angle_gamma   90.00
#
_symmetry.space_group_name_H-M   'P 1'
#
loop_
_entity.id
_entity.type
_entity.pdbx_description
1 polymer ?
#
loop_
_entity_poly.entity_id
_entity_poly.type
_entity_poly.pdbx_seq_one_letter_code
_entity_poly.pdbx_strand_id
1 'polypeptide(L)'
;IAQALELSGIQTTPHQFSSELRWRKAPDPSLSARTELYVRNTSEQTIAIEGPLQFDSATPSQLVSANAWAWRDPSWENGFELPAGALRVLRFNGQTSEWGTGSNHSLDYKTIAADQTTKNAQILFDIQAPKTWIESIGFLSTDESLRPTSVLVTLRNDLEKNLELKSCRLWFPKDNESYPTLFPFLEKNDVQTWNADRNIPANELIGLTIDTPPLAMTYMALEIVLASASESKPIRLWASMKVRSNTFDISGGWTANQVKNRMSMTNEEYLKTLALLHVNTGQIEEVAGFTDNPELYAKYPMKRFNRLGDRQRYDSDAMLPSIHAVEFLGEPQYGGGRPVPAQEVFDKLAPYASWRLPTSVTLSEERTWRYYAGLSDYPHYDAYRVIAPAADAWTKYDRWNGESIRWGAPLETIGSMTRSLREQSRPVSIAYWSQGAHDGWGGILSPRRGSPTPQELRAQAWQGLGNGIMSLYWFNLSMKSLAKFPDLLDPIRRVGREIDLLRPILQSGTAYRYERILQDGKPSWDLSSIASEDSTLLVANDLEYSIDPKTRTFQFATRPANFRFKLPTWLHNDNSNGRLDCFEIDADGPKPIKYRIEDQSVVIDAPTEVRVAGLYVVTRDQSLRQRLAEKTTSLDQREKELGFDPIGNPEDRKRLERWVD
;
A
#
# COMPACT_ATOMS: atom_id res chain seq x y z
N ILE A 1 -29.89 -30.67 17.09
CA ILE A 1 -29.19 -29.38 16.87
C ILE A 1 -28.11 -29.63 15.81
N ALA A 2 -28.42 -29.32 14.55
CA ALA A 2 -27.44 -29.28 13.46
C ALA A 2 -26.26 -28.36 13.85
N GLN A 3 -25.13 -28.49 13.18
CA GLN A 3 -23.93 -27.68 13.44
C GLN A 3 -24.31 -26.18 13.30
N ALA A 4 -24.47 -25.49 14.43
CA ALA A 4 -25.00 -24.12 14.47
C ALA A 4 -23.99 -23.08 13.97
N LEU A 5 -22.71 -23.45 13.95
CA LEU A 5 -21.62 -22.71 13.33
C LEU A 5 -21.22 -23.35 12.01
N GLU A 6 -21.08 -22.52 10.99
CA GLU A 6 -20.54 -22.88 9.68
C GLU A 6 -19.25 -22.10 9.41
N LEU A 7 -18.23 -22.77 8.89
CA LEU A 7 -17.10 -22.11 8.25
C LEU A 7 -17.50 -21.69 6.83
N SER A 8 -17.90 -20.43 6.67
CA SER A 8 -18.37 -19.86 5.40
C SER A 8 -17.26 -19.62 4.38
N GLY A 9 -16.00 -19.56 4.84
CA GLY A 9 -14.84 -19.42 3.98
C GLY A 9 -13.53 -19.25 4.74
N ILE A 10 -12.44 -19.33 3.99
CA ILE A 10 -11.07 -19.14 4.47
C ILE A 10 -10.38 -18.19 3.51
N GLN A 11 -9.73 -17.17 4.05
CA GLN A 11 -8.77 -16.38 3.29
C GLN A 11 -7.36 -16.76 3.74
N THR A 12 -6.53 -17.14 2.78
CA THR A 12 -5.13 -17.49 3.01
C THR A 12 -4.24 -16.54 2.23
N THR A 13 -3.30 -15.90 2.92
CA THR A 13 -2.22 -15.10 2.32
C THR A 13 -0.90 -15.81 2.58
N PRO A 14 -0.38 -16.57 1.60
CA PRO A 14 0.87 -17.32 1.77
C PRO A 14 2.03 -16.38 2.09
N HIS A 15 2.88 -16.80 3.02
CA HIS A 15 4.11 -16.07 3.30
C HIS A 15 5.12 -16.26 2.19
N GLN A 16 5.88 -15.20 1.94
CA GLN A 16 7.00 -15.24 1.01
C GLN A 16 8.07 -14.22 1.40
N PHE A 17 9.20 -14.30 0.72
CA PHE A 17 10.24 -13.29 0.72
C PHE A 17 10.87 -13.24 -0.68
N SER A 18 11.42 -12.10 -1.05
CA SER A 18 11.92 -11.85 -2.40
C SER A 18 13.23 -12.57 -2.67
N SER A 19 13.30 -13.36 -3.75
CA SER A 19 14.56 -13.96 -4.22
C SER A 19 15.56 -12.94 -4.78
N GLU A 20 15.11 -11.70 -5.02
CA GLU A 20 15.94 -10.62 -5.56
C GLU A 20 16.75 -9.89 -4.48
N LEU A 21 16.34 -9.97 -3.21
CA LEU A 21 17.02 -9.29 -2.10
C LEU A 21 18.19 -10.12 -1.56
N ARG A 22 19.12 -9.45 -0.88
CA ARG A 22 20.29 -10.07 -0.26
C ARG A 22 20.38 -9.67 1.20
N TRP A 23 20.17 -10.59 2.13
CA TRP A 23 20.15 -10.27 3.55
C TRP A 23 21.46 -10.61 4.27
N ARG A 24 21.72 -9.94 5.41
CA ARG A 24 22.88 -10.24 6.26
C ARG A 24 22.76 -11.64 6.86
N LYS A 25 21.60 -11.91 7.46
CA LYS A 25 21.16 -13.23 7.92
C LYS A 25 20.18 -13.81 6.91
N ALA A 26 20.31 -15.09 6.57
CA ALA A 26 19.36 -15.76 5.68
C ALA A 26 17.93 -15.72 6.27
N PRO A 27 16.88 -15.60 5.42
CA PRO A 27 15.51 -15.82 5.86
C PRO A 27 15.36 -17.24 6.40
N ASP A 28 14.52 -17.40 7.43
CA ASP A 28 14.06 -18.75 7.80
C ASP A 28 13.21 -19.30 6.65
N PRO A 29 13.53 -20.49 6.11
CA PRO A 29 12.82 -21.08 4.98
C PRO A 29 11.42 -21.61 5.35
N SER A 30 11.08 -21.67 6.64
CA SER A 30 9.77 -22.10 7.11
C SER A 30 8.71 -21.05 6.74
N LEU A 31 8.02 -21.28 5.61
CA LEU A 31 6.95 -20.43 5.13
C LEU A 31 5.61 -20.85 5.73
N SER A 32 4.91 -19.89 6.31
CA SER A 32 3.58 -20.07 6.88
C SER A 32 2.52 -19.33 6.05
N ALA A 33 1.37 -19.01 6.63
CA ALA A 33 0.41 -18.12 6.02
C ALA A 33 -0.29 -17.23 7.07
N ARG A 34 -0.74 -16.05 6.61
CA ARG A 34 -1.78 -15.30 7.33
C ARG A 34 -3.13 -15.88 6.94
N THR A 35 -3.95 -16.21 7.94
CA THR A 35 -5.21 -16.93 7.75
C THR A 35 -6.35 -16.23 8.45
N GLU A 36 -7.48 -16.12 7.75
CA GLU A 36 -8.73 -15.60 8.30
C GLU A 36 -9.84 -16.64 8.08
N LEU A 37 -10.50 -17.05 9.17
CA LEU A 37 -11.64 -17.97 9.15
C LEU A 37 -12.94 -17.17 9.30
N TYR A 38 -13.86 -17.36 8.36
CA TYR A 38 -15.15 -16.66 8.32
C TYR A 38 -16.22 -17.57 8.92
N VAL A 39 -16.51 -17.38 10.21
CA VAL A 39 -17.38 -18.27 10.99
C VAL A 39 -18.75 -17.64 11.18
N ARG A 40 -19.79 -18.31 10.70
CA ARG A 40 -21.17 -17.79 10.67
C ARG A 40 -22.09 -18.61 11.55
N ASN A 41 -22.98 -17.93 12.27
CA ASN A 41 -24.12 -18.57 12.90
C ASN A 41 -25.25 -18.75 11.87
N THR A 42 -25.53 -19.99 11.50
CA THR A 42 -26.57 -20.34 10.53
C THR A 42 -27.90 -20.71 11.18
N SER A 43 -27.95 -20.73 12.51
CA SER A 43 -29.16 -20.99 13.27
C SER A 43 -30.04 -19.75 13.41
N GLU A 44 -31.28 -19.96 13.85
CA GLU A 44 -32.26 -18.89 14.10
C GLU A 44 -32.08 -18.20 15.46
N GLN A 45 -31.16 -18.68 16.30
CA GLN A 45 -30.95 -18.20 17.65
C GLN A 45 -29.51 -17.70 17.83
N THR A 46 -29.30 -16.77 18.77
CA THR A 46 -27.95 -16.43 19.22
C THR A 46 -27.30 -17.67 19.83
N ILE A 47 -26.05 -17.92 19.47
CA ILE A 47 -25.23 -18.96 20.08
C ILE A 47 -24.16 -18.32 20.94
N ALA A 48 -23.91 -18.89 22.12
CA ALA A 48 -22.75 -18.54 22.93
C ALA A 48 -21.65 -19.57 22.67
N ILE A 49 -20.44 -19.09 22.37
CA ILE A 49 -19.22 -19.88 22.24
C ILE A 49 -18.41 -19.70 23.52
N GLU A 50 -18.14 -20.80 24.21
CA GLU A 50 -17.28 -20.82 25.38
C GLU A 50 -15.80 -20.81 24.95
N GLY A 51 -15.00 -19.95 25.59
CA GLY A 51 -13.55 -19.92 25.40
C GLY A 51 -12.79 -20.74 26.46
N PRO A 52 -11.52 -21.07 26.22
CA PRO A 52 -10.77 -20.77 25.00
C PRO A 52 -11.13 -21.68 23.83
N LEU A 53 -11.28 -21.09 22.63
CA LEU A 53 -11.28 -21.87 21.40
C LEU A 53 -9.90 -22.53 21.24
N GLN A 54 -9.87 -23.73 20.66
CA GLN A 54 -8.65 -24.49 20.47
C GLN A 54 -8.42 -24.80 18.99
N PHE A 55 -7.14 -24.83 18.63
CA PHE A 55 -6.63 -25.10 17.30
C PHE A 55 -5.66 -26.26 17.42
N ASP A 56 -5.98 -27.40 16.82
CA ASP A 56 -5.26 -28.67 17.02
C ASP A 56 -5.03 -28.99 18.52
N SER A 57 -6.09 -28.83 19.33
CA SER A 57 -6.06 -28.98 20.80
C SER A 57 -5.18 -27.97 21.58
N ALA A 58 -4.62 -26.94 20.93
CA ALA A 58 -3.85 -25.88 21.58
C ALA A 58 -4.62 -24.54 21.57
N THR A 59 -4.48 -23.73 22.62
CA THR A 59 -5.06 -22.39 22.62
C THR A 59 -4.23 -21.43 21.75
N PRO A 60 -4.83 -20.35 21.23
CA PRO A 60 -4.09 -19.30 20.50
C PRO A 60 -2.88 -18.76 21.27
N SER A 61 -3.04 -18.50 22.57
CA SER A 61 -1.94 -18.04 23.44
C SER A 61 -0.81 -19.06 23.54
N GLN A 62 -1.12 -20.36 23.58
CA GLN A 62 -0.11 -21.42 23.57
C GLN A 62 0.63 -21.47 22.24
N LEU A 63 -0.07 -21.33 21.11
CA LEU A 63 0.52 -21.32 19.77
C LEU A 63 1.47 -20.14 19.55
N VAL A 64 1.12 -18.94 20.04
CA VAL A 64 2.02 -17.78 20.02
C VAL A 64 3.22 -18.00 20.94
N SER A 65 3.00 -18.49 22.17
CA SER A 65 4.09 -18.75 23.13
C SER A 65 5.08 -19.81 22.62
N ALA A 66 4.61 -20.76 21.83
CA ALA A 66 5.42 -21.80 21.19
C ALA A 66 6.09 -21.34 19.88
N ASN A 67 5.87 -20.11 19.42
CA ASN A 67 6.27 -19.61 18.09
C ASN A 67 5.68 -20.40 16.91
N ALA A 68 4.59 -21.14 17.12
CA ALA A 68 3.83 -21.74 16.02
C ALA A 68 3.09 -20.63 15.22
N TRP A 69 2.59 -19.62 15.93
CA TRP A 69 2.00 -18.40 15.38
C TRP A 69 2.83 -17.16 15.75
N ALA A 70 2.91 -16.20 14.82
CA ALA A 70 3.55 -14.91 15.05
C ALA A 70 2.65 -13.96 15.85
N TRP A 71 1.35 -13.98 15.57
CA TRP A 71 0.33 -13.22 16.29
C TRP A 71 -1.07 -13.82 16.07
N ARG A 72 -2.00 -13.42 16.94
CA ARG A 72 -3.45 -13.69 16.85
C ARG A 72 -4.25 -12.46 17.24
N ASP A 73 -5.54 -12.45 16.90
CA ASP A 73 -6.51 -11.51 17.50
C ASP A 73 -7.09 -12.10 18.80
N PRO A 74 -6.95 -11.46 19.98
CA PRO A 74 -7.49 -11.95 21.23
C PRO A 74 -9.00 -11.77 21.38
N SER A 75 -9.66 -11.02 20.48
CA SER A 75 -11.08 -10.66 20.60
C SER A 75 -12.00 -11.86 20.73
N TRP A 76 -11.60 -13.02 20.21
CA TRP A 76 -12.37 -14.26 20.19
C TRP A 76 -11.81 -15.35 21.13
N GLU A 77 -10.72 -15.11 21.85
CA GLU A 77 -10.14 -16.15 22.72
C GLU A 77 -11.02 -16.47 23.92
N ASN A 78 -11.58 -15.47 24.59
CA ASN A 78 -12.35 -15.69 25.82
C ASN A 78 -13.80 -16.15 25.57
N GLY A 79 -14.09 -16.63 24.36
CA GLY A 79 -15.46 -16.93 23.94
C GLY A 79 -16.21 -15.68 23.48
N PHE A 80 -17.38 -15.89 22.89
CA PHE A 80 -18.21 -14.81 22.36
C PHE A 80 -19.64 -15.25 22.07
N GLU A 81 -20.55 -14.29 22.04
CA GLU A 81 -21.89 -14.50 21.50
C GLU A 81 -21.91 -14.17 20.01
N LEU A 82 -22.54 -15.02 19.21
CA LEU A 82 -22.76 -14.81 17.79
C LEU A 82 -24.27 -14.83 17.50
N PRO A 83 -24.91 -13.69 17.23
CA PRO A 83 -26.32 -13.62 16.90
C PRO A 83 -26.69 -14.41 15.64
N ALA A 84 -27.96 -14.76 15.50
CA ALA A 84 -28.49 -15.45 14.33
C ALA A 84 -28.09 -14.73 13.02
N GLY A 85 -27.55 -15.47 12.06
CA GLY A 85 -27.11 -14.95 10.77
C GLY A 85 -25.82 -14.12 10.79
N ALA A 86 -25.28 -13.78 11.96
CA ALA A 86 -24.07 -12.98 12.11
C ALA A 86 -22.80 -13.79 11.79
N LEU A 87 -21.76 -13.06 11.45
CA LEU A 87 -20.45 -13.54 11.01
C LEU A 87 -19.37 -13.00 11.96
N ARG A 88 -18.34 -13.80 12.24
CA ARG A 88 -17.12 -13.36 12.90
C ARG A 88 -15.91 -13.83 12.14
N VAL A 89 -14.87 -12.98 12.08
CA VAL A 89 -13.61 -13.31 11.43
C VAL A 89 -12.59 -13.68 12.50
N LEU A 90 -12.09 -14.91 12.48
CA LEU A 90 -11.01 -15.38 13.35
C LEU A 90 -9.69 -15.21 12.60
N ARG A 91 -8.86 -14.25 13.02
CA ARG A 91 -7.60 -13.90 12.33
C ARG A 91 -6.39 -14.36 13.12
N PHE A 92 -5.44 -14.99 12.42
CA PHE A 92 -4.13 -15.32 12.97
C PHE A 92 -3.06 -15.32 11.87
N ASN A 93 -1.81 -15.29 12.29
CA ASN A 93 -0.67 -15.37 11.39
C ASN A 93 0.28 -16.46 11.87
N GLY A 94 0.43 -17.51 11.06
CA GLY A 94 1.35 -18.59 11.37
C GLY A 94 2.81 -18.13 11.32
N GLN A 95 3.71 -18.92 11.91
CA GLN A 95 5.15 -18.65 11.91
C GLN A 95 5.97 -19.85 11.45
N THR A 96 5.47 -21.07 11.65
CA THR A 96 6.08 -22.32 11.18
C THR A 96 5.37 -22.85 9.93
N SER A 97 6.04 -23.74 9.19
CA SER A 97 5.49 -24.40 8.01
C SER A 97 4.30 -25.32 8.31
N GLU A 98 4.12 -25.74 9.56
CA GLU A 98 2.94 -26.48 10.01
C GLU A 98 1.65 -25.68 9.79
N TRP A 99 1.73 -24.35 9.87
CA TRP A 99 0.64 -23.41 9.64
C TRP A 99 0.70 -22.75 8.25
N GLY A 100 1.46 -23.37 7.33
CA GLY A 100 1.62 -22.91 5.95
C GLY A 100 0.60 -23.48 4.98
N THR A 101 0.72 -23.11 3.70
CA THR A 101 -0.15 -23.67 2.67
C THR A 101 0.08 -25.17 2.49
N GLY A 102 -1.00 -25.94 2.33
CA GLY A 102 -0.99 -27.39 2.21
C GLY A 102 -1.22 -28.12 3.54
N SER A 103 -1.48 -27.40 4.64
CA SER A 103 -1.78 -28.00 5.94
C SER A 103 -3.29 -28.17 6.19
N ASN A 104 -3.61 -29.03 7.15
CA ASN A 104 -4.97 -29.33 7.60
C ASN A 104 -5.01 -29.16 9.12
N HIS A 105 -6.07 -28.54 9.63
CA HIS A 105 -6.20 -28.19 11.04
C HIS A 105 -7.62 -28.38 11.55
N SER A 106 -7.77 -28.43 12.87
CA SER A 106 -9.06 -28.38 13.55
C SER A 106 -9.27 -27.09 14.32
N LEU A 107 -10.50 -26.60 14.31
CA LEU A 107 -11.01 -25.59 15.24
C LEU A 107 -12.00 -26.27 16.18
N ASP A 108 -11.60 -26.44 17.43
CA ASP A 108 -12.40 -27.05 18.49
C ASP A 108 -13.06 -25.95 19.33
N TYR A 109 -14.37 -26.09 19.54
CA TYR A 109 -15.17 -25.12 20.27
C TYR A 109 -16.31 -25.78 21.02
N LYS A 110 -16.86 -25.05 22.00
CA LYS A 110 -17.99 -25.49 22.80
C LYS A 110 -19.10 -24.45 22.71
N THR A 111 -20.29 -24.89 22.31
CA THR A 111 -21.49 -24.04 22.26
C THR A 111 -22.29 -24.21 23.53
N ILE A 112 -22.82 -23.10 24.05
CA ILE A 112 -23.81 -23.08 25.13
C ILE A 112 -25.16 -22.72 24.53
N ALA A 113 -26.13 -23.62 24.63
CA ALA A 113 -27.51 -23.38 24.20
C ALA A 113 -28.30 -22.60 25.25
N ALA A 114 -29.48 -22.09 24.89
CA ALA A 114 -30.33 -21.28 25.76
C ALA A 114 -30.79 -22.03 27.04
N ASP A 115 -30.86 -23.36 27.00
CA ASP A 115 -31.17 -24.23 28.15
C ASP A 115 -29.93 -24.58 29.02
N GLN A 116 -28.82 -23.86 28.81
CA GLN A 116 -27.51 -24.09 29.43
C GLN A 116 -26.86 -25.44 29.11
N THR A 117 -27.39 -26.21 28.16
CA THR A 117 -26.69 -27.40 27.69
C THR A 117 -25.46 -27.01 26.88
N THR A 118 -24.38 -27.76 27.05
CA THR A 118 -23.13 -27.52 26.33
C THR A 118 -22.86 -28.62 25.33
N LYS A 119 -22.32 -28.26 24.17
CA LYS A 119 -21.98 -29.20 23.11
C LYS A 119 -20.60 -28.88 22.56
N ASN A 120 -19.71 -29.86 22.60
CA ASN A 120 -18.43 -29.79 21.91
C ASN A 120 -18.65 -30.01 20.41
N ALA A 121 -17.93 -29.24 19.61
CA ALA A 121 -17.94 -29.37 18.16
C ALA A 121 -16.55 -29.03 17.62
N GLN A 122 -16.32 -29.53 16.41
CA GLN A 122 -15.07 -29.36 15.69
C GLN A 122 -15.41 -28.92 14.26
N ILE A 123 -14.63 -27.98 13.75
CA ILE A 123 -14.59 -27.60 12.34
C ILE A 123 -13.22 -27.99 11.81
N LEU A 124 -13.18 -28.83 10.77
CA LEU A 124 -11.94 -29.11 10.04
C LEU A 124 -11.77 -28.07 8.95
N PHE A 125 -10.54 -27.61 8.74
CA PHE A 125 -10.23 -26.62 7.72
C PHE A 125 -8.83 -26.80 7.15
N ASP A 126 -8.66 -26.33 5.92
CA ASP A 126 -7.41 -26.47 5.18
C ASP A 126 -6.83 -25.08 4.87
N ILE A 127 -5.55 -24.90 5.12
CA ILE A 127 -4.84 -23.69 4.67
C ILE A 127 -4.29 -24.01 3.29
N GLN A 128 -4.96 -23.54 2.24
CA GLN A 128 -4.58 -23.83 0.85
C GLN A 128 -4.02 -22.59 0.15
N ALA A 129 -3.04 -22.79 -0.74
CA ALA A 129 -2.60 -21.71 -1.62
C ALA A 129 -3.77 -21.33 -2.54
N PRO A 130 -4.22 -20.06 -2.56
CA PRO A 130 -5.35 -19.67 -3.39
C PRO A 130 -4.97 -19.67 -4.86
N LYS A 131 -5.87 -20.16 -5.72
CA LYS A 131 -5.78 -20.03 -7.20
C LYS A 131 -6.63 -18.89 -7.75
N THR A 132 -7.51 -18.36 -6.92
CA THR A 132 -8.35 -17.20 -7.21
C THR A 132 -8.50 -16.43 -5.92
N TRP A 133 -8.35 -15.11 -5.94
CA TRP A 133 -8.40 -14.30 -4.72
C TRP A 133 -8.78 -12.85 -5.03
N ILE A 134 -9.13 -12.11 -3.97
CA ILE A 134 -9.31 -10.66 -4.01
C ILE A 134 -7.92 -10.02 -3.90
N GLU A 135 -7.47 -9.40 -5.00
CA GLU A 135 -6.14 -8.80 -5.12
C GLU A 135 -6.05 -7.49 -4.34
N SER A 136 -7.03 -6.60 -4.54
CA SER A 136 -7.09 -5.31 -3.87
C SER A 136 -8.53 -4.89 -3.57
N ILE A 137 -8.68 -4.11 -2.50
CA ILE A 137 -9.92 -3.40 -2.18
C ILE A 137 -9.57 -1.93 -1.95
N GLY A 138 -10.29 -1.04 -2.63
CA GLY A 138 -10.20 0.40 -2.46
C GLY A 138 -11.56 1.01 -2.17
N PHE A 139 -11.59 2.17 -1.53
CA PHE A 139 -12.83 2.87 -1.24
C PHE A 139 -12.75 4.30 -1.76
N LEU A 140 -13.72 4.72 -2.57
CA LEU A 140 -13.78 6.11 -3.05
C LEU A 140 -14.90 6.87 -2.34
N SER A 141 -14.59 8.11 -2.00
CA SER A 141 -15.54 9.10 -1.49
C SER A 141 -15.88 10.10 -2.58
N THR A 142 -17.09 10.66 -2.51
CA THR A 142 -17.42 11.91 -3.21
C THR A 142 -16.88 13.10 -2.40
N ASP A 143 -16.66 14.24 -3.05
CA ASP A 143 -16.15 15.46 -2.40
C ASP A 143 -17.05 15.93 -1.23
N GLU A 144 -18.34 15.59 -1.28
CA GLU A 144 -19.34 15.96 -0.27
C GLU A 144 -19.39 15.03 0.95
N SER A 145 -18.67 13.89 0.93
CA SER A 145 -18.80 12.86 1.97
C SER A 145 -17.45 12.41 2.53
N LEU A 146 -17.28 12.52 3.85
CA LEU A 146 -16.18 11.89 4.57
C LEU A 146 -16.20 10.36 4.45
N ARG A 147 -17.39 9.78 4.26
CA ARG A 147 -17.60 8.33 4.18
C ARG A 147 -17.56 7.85 2.73
N PRO A 148 -16.88 6.74 2.43
CA PRO A 148 -16.89 6.18 1.08
C PRO A 148 -18.28 5.78 0.62
N THR A 149 -18.53 5.91 -0.68
CA THR A 149 -19.80 5.58 -1.35
C THR A 149 -19.61 4.57 -2.49
N SER A 150 -18.38 4.12 -2.70
CA SER A 150 -18.09 3.02 -3.63
C SER A 150 -16.92 2.17 -3.12
N VAL A 151 -16.97 0.89 -3.50
CA VAL A 151 -15.91 -0.08 -3.24
C VAL A 151 -15.36 -0.55 -4.58
N LEU A 152 -14.06 -0.33 -4.79
CA LEU A 152 -13.31 -0.89 -5.91
C LEU A 152 -12.75 -2.24 -5.49
N VAL A 153 -12.97 -3.27 -6.28
CA VAL A 153 -12.44 -4.60 -6.01
C VAL A 153 -11.75 -5.10 -7.27
N THR A 154 -10.56 -5.67 -7.11
CA THR A 154 -9.92 -6.42 -8.20
C THR A 154 -9.71 -7.88 -7.80
N LEU A 155 -9.96 -8.76 -8.77
CA LEU A 155 -9.95 -10.21 -8.61
C LEU A 155 -8.88 -10.80 -9.51
N ARG A 156 -8.03 -11.67 -8.96
CA ARG A 156 -7.11 -12.49 -9.74
C ARG A 156 -7.71 -13.86 -9.96
N ASN A 157 -7.68 -14.32 -11.20
CA ASN A 157 -7.99 -15.70 -11.57
C ASN A 157 -6.77 -16.35 -12.22
N ASP A 158 -6.05 -17.18 -11.46
CA ASP A 158 -4.90 -17.95 -11.94
C ASP A 158 -5.30 -19.37 -12.40
N LEU A 159 -6.59 -19.61 -12.62
CA LEU A 159 -7.06 -20.82 -13.26
C LEU A 159 -6.95 -20.69 -14.78
N GLU A 160 -6.75 -21.82 -15.46
CA GLU A 160 -6.77 -21.93 -16.93
C GLU A 160 -8.19 -21.90 -17.53
N LYS A 161 -9.18 -21.42 -16.77
CA LYS A 161 -10.58 -21.35 -17.17
C LYS A 161 -11.23 -20.06 -16.69
N ASN A 162 -12.21 -19.60 -17.46
CA ASN A 162 -13.01 -18.44 -17.08
C ASN A 162 -13.92 -18.78 -15.89
N LEU A 163 -14.16 -17.77 -15.04
CA LEU A 163 -15.14 -17.81 -13.97
C LEU A 163 -16.27 -16.81 -14.25
N GLU A 164 -17.41 -17.03 -13.62
CA GLU A 164 -18.55 -16.13 -13.71
C GLU A 164 -18.83 -15.50 -12.34
N LEU A 165 -18.86 -14.17 -12.28
CA LEU A 165 -19.27 -13.40 -11.11
C LEU A 165 -20.77 -13.58 -10.86
N LYS A 166 -21.13 -14.08 -9.67
CA LYS A 166 -22.54 -14.34 -9.32
C LYS A 166 -23.10 -13.28 -8.37
N SER A 167 -22.38 -12.96 -7.31
CA SER A 167 -22.82 -11.97 -6.34
C SER A 167 -21.67 -11.41 -5.52
N CYS A 168 -21.91 -10.26 -4.89
CA CYS A 168 -21.10 -9.75 -3.79
C CYS A 168 -21.97 -9.45 -2.58
N ARG A 169 -21.43 -9.64 -1.38
CA ARG A 169 -22.06 -9.24 -0.13
C ARG A 169 -21.08 -8.53 0.78
N LEU A 170 -21.47 -7.36 1.27
CA LEU A 170 -20.75 -6.62 2.30
C LEU A 170 -21.35 -6.92 3.67
N TRP A 171 -20.47 -7.07 4.65
CA TRP A 171 -20.79 -7.36 6.04
C TRP A 171 -20.19 -6.29 6.94
N PHE A 172 -21.01 -5.73 7.83
CA PHE A 172 -20.61 -4.64 8.73
C PHE A 172 -21.06 -4.92 10.16
N PRO A 173 -20.34 -4.40 11.17
CA PRO A 173 -20.83 -4.41 12.54
C PRO A 173 -21.99 -3.42 12.69
N LYS A 174 -22.71 -3.52 13.82
CA LYS A 174 -23.78 -2.56 14.15
C LYS A 174 -23.21 -1.18 14.46
N ASP A 175 -22.03 -1.16 15.06
CA ASP A 175 -21.26 0.04 15.43
C ASP A 175 -19.77 -0.34 15.57
N ASN A 176 -18.92 0.65 15.84
CA ASN A 176 -17.50 0.38 15.95
C ASN A 176 -17.08 -0.36 17.23
N GLU A 177 -17.88 -0.33 18.31
CA GLU A 177 -17.57 -1.10 19.53
C GLU A 177 -17.80 -2.60 19.32
N SER A 178 -18.76 -2.93 18.47
CA SER A 178 -19.09 -4.30 18.06
C SER A 178 -18.34 -4.76 16.80
N TYR A 179 -17.22 -4.13 16.45
CA TYR A 179 -16.43 -4.41 15.24
C TYR A 179 -16.12 -5.90 14.96
N PRO A 180 -15.97 -6.81 15.94
CA PRO A 180 -15.70 -8.22 15.64
C PRO A 180 -16.91 -9.00 15.10
N THR A 181 -18.13 -8.51 15.30
CA THR A 181 -19.37 -9.21 14.95
C THR A 181 -20.06 -8.49 13.79
N LEU A 182 -20.11 -9.16 12.64
CA LEU A 182 -20.57 -8.60 11.38
C LEU A 182 -21.94 -9.14 10.98
N PHE A 183 -22.76 -8.29 10.35
CA PHE A 183 -24.08 -8.60 9.84
C PHE A 183 -24.15 -8.31 8.34
N PRO A 184 -25.00 -9.01 7.57
CA PRO A 184 -25.24 -8.65 6.17
C PRO A 184 -25.68 -7.20 6.08
N PHE A 185 -24.99 -6.41 5.25
CA PHE A 185 -25.27 -5.00 5.05
C PHE A 185 -25.83 -4.71 3.67
N LEU A 186 -25.13 -5.19 2.64
CA LEU A 186 -25.50 -5.00 1.24
C LEU A 186 -25.25 -6.30 0.48
N GLU A 187 -26.19 -6.71 -0.35
CA GLU A 187 -26.04 -7.84 -1.25
C GLU A 187 -26.42 -7.40 -2.66
N LYS A 188 -25.56 -7.70 -3.63
CA LYS A 188 -25.80 -7.46 -5.05
C LYS A 188 -25.61 -8.75 -5.83
N ASN A 189 -26.60 -9.09 -6.65
CA ASN A 189 -26.62 -10.28 -7.51
C ASN A 189 -26.45 -9.94 -9.01
N ASP A 190 -26.33 -8.65 -9.30
CA ASP A 190 -26.26 -8.02 -10.62
C ASP A 190 -24.96 -7.24 -10.85
N VAL A 191 -23.94 -7.54 -10.06
CA VAL A 191 -22.62 -6.94 -10.16
C VAL A 191 -21.98 -7.27 -11.50
N GLN A 192 -21.39 -6.27 -12.14
CA GLN A 192 -20.64 -6.40 -13.38
C GLN A 192 -19.16 -6.10 -13.14
N THR A 193 -18.33 -6.71 -13.97
CA THR A 193 -16.92 -6.37 -14.11
C THR A 193 -16.78 -5.06 -14.90
N TRP A 194 -15.57 -4.49 -14.97
CA TRP A 194 -15.25 -3.34 -15.82
C TRP A 194 -15.37 -3.61 -17.35
N ASN A 195 -15.67 -4.86 -17.74
CA ASN A 195 -16.12 -5.22 -19.09
C ASN A 195 -17.62 -5.02 -19.32
N ALA A 196 -18.37 -4.57 -18.32
CA ALA A 196 -19.84 -4.57 -18.32
C ALA A 196 -20.45 -5.97 -18.53
N ASP A 197 -19.74 -7.01 -18.10
CA ASP A 197 -20.17 -8.41 -18.12
C ASP A 197 -19.98 -9.06 -16.74
N ARG A 198 -20.15 -10.39 -16.66
CA ARG A 198 -19.87 -11.16 -15.44
C ARG A 198 -18.66 -12.09 -15.59
N ASN A 199 -17.89 -11.94 -16.66
CA ASN A 199 -16.82 -12.86 -17.00
C ASN A 199 -15.52 -12.45 -16.32
N ILE A 200 -14.87 -13.42 -15.67
CA ILE A 200 -13.53 -13.29 -15.10
C ILE A 200 -12.62 -14.18 -15.93
N PRO A 201 -11.81 -13.60 -16.84
CA PRO A 201 -10.99 -14.38 -17.75
C PRO A 201 -9.95 -15.25 -17.02
N ALA A 202 -9.59 -16.38 -17.64
CA ALA A 202 -8.48 -17.23 -17.20
C ALA A 202 -7.14 -16.48 -17.18
N ASN A 203 -6.28 -16.77 -16.20
CA ASN A 203 -4.92 -16.22 -16.05
C ASN A 203 -4.84 -14.68 -16.07
N GLU A 204 -5.86 -14.02 -15.52
CA GLU A 204 -6.06 -12.59 -15.67
C GLU A 204 -6.52 -11.91 -14.38
N LEU A 205 -6.30 -10.60 -14.32
CA LEU A 205 -6.92 -9.72 -13.34
C LEU A 205 -8.21 -9.15 -13.93
N ILE A 206 -9.20 -8.83 -13.10
CA ILE A 206 -10.35 -8.03 -13.52
C ILE A 206 -10.82 -7.16 -12.36
N GLY A 207 -11.30 -5.95 -12.64
CA GLY A 207 -11.89 -5.08 -11.63
C GLY A 207 -13.41 -5.01 -11.73
N LEU A 208 -14.01 -4.55 -10.64
CA LEU A 208 -15.42 -4.20 -10.53
C LEU A 208 -15.57 -3.03 -9.54
N THR A 209 -16.63 -2.25 -9.75
CA THR A 209 -17.00 -1.14 -8.87
C THR A 209 -18.36 -1.46 -8.25
N ILE A 210 -18.45 -1.39 -6.93
CA ILE A 210 -19.68 -1.61 -6.18
C ILE A 210 -20.14 -0.29 -5.59
N ASP A 211 -21.20 0.28 -6.13
CA ASP A 211 -21.85 1.45 -5.52
C ASP A 211 -22.53 1.08 -4.21
N THR A 212 -22.36 1.92 -3.19
CA THR A 212 -22.90 1.70 -1.86
C THR A 212 -23.55 2.97 -1.31
N PRO A 213 -24.47 2.86 -0.33
CA PRO A 213 -24.70 3.98 0.58
C PRO A 213 -23.40 4.35 1.31
N PRO A 214 -23.31 5.55 1.94
CA PRO A 214 -22.14 5.95 2.73
C PRO A 214 -21.75 4.90 3.77
N LEU A 215 -20.54 4.36 3.66
CA LEU A 215 -20.04 3.27 4.50
C LEU A 215 -19.53 3.78 5.85
N ALA A 216 -19.77 3.00 6.91
CA ALA A 216 -19.14 3.26 8.20
C ALA A 216 -17.63 3.03 8.11
N MET A 217 -16.83 3.91 8.71
CA MET A 217 -15.37 3.78 8.79
C MET A 217 -14.99 2.80 9.91
N THR A 218 -15.15 1.51 9.65
CA THR A 218 -14.93 0.40 10.59
C THR A 218 -14.47 -0.84 9.85
N TYR A 219 -14.23 -1.94 10.57
CA TYR A 219 -13.95 -3.22 9.93
C TYR A 219 -15.17 -3.74 9.17
N MET A 220 -14.93 -4.25 7.97
CA MET A 220 -15.93 -4.92 7.14
C MET A 220 -15.40 -6.28 6.66
N ALA A 221 -16.31 -7.13 6.20
CA ALA A 221 -15.97 -8.27 5.36
C ALA A 221 -16.70 -8.20 4.01
N LEU A 222 -16.03 -8.65 2.97
CA LEU A 222 -16.52 -8.79 1.61
C LEU A 222 -16.55 -10.28 1.24
N GLU A 223 -17.71 -10.75 0.81
CA GLU A 223 -17.91 -12.05 0.18
C GLU A 223 -18.13 -11.84 -1.32
N ILE A 224 -17.38 -12.54 -2.16
CA ILE A 224 -17.60 -12.62 -3.61
C ILE A 224 -17.84 -14.07 -4.00
N VAL A 225 -18.97 -14.31 -4.66
CA VAL A 225 -19.36 -15.65 -5.11
C VAL A 225 -19.12 -15.75 -6.61
N LEU A 226 -18.31 -16.74 -6.99
CA LEU A 226 -17.99 -17.06 -8.38
C LEU A 226 -18.49 -18.47 -8.72
N ALA A 227 -18.83 -18.68 -9.97
CA ALA A 227 -19.13 -20.01 -10.51
C ALA A 227 -18.10 -20.40 -11.56
N SER A 228 -17.82 -21.70 -11.65
CA SER A 228 -17.08 -22.29 -12.76
C SER A 228 -17.99 -23.29 -13.46
N ALA A 229 -18.01 -23.29 -14.80
CA ALA A 229 -18.83 -24.22 -15.56
C ALA A 229 -18.50 -25.71 -15.27
N SER A 230 -17.28 -25.99 -14.80
CA SER A 230 -16.81 -27.34 -14.51
C SER A 230 -16.93 -27.75 -13.04
N GLU A 231 -17.35 -26.86 -12.13
CA GLU A 231 -17.43 -27.14 -10.70
C GLU A 231 -18.87 -26.99 -10.21
N SER A 232 -19.35 -27.98 -9.47
CA SER A 232 -20.71 -27.95 -8.91
C SER A 232 -20.86 -27.02 -7.71
N LYS A 233 -19.76 -26.74 -7.00
CA LYS A 233 -19.74 -25.84 -5.84
C LYS A 233 -19.25 -24.45 -6.27
N PRO A 234 -19.90 -23.37 -5.78
CA PRO A 234 -19.41 -22.03 -6.03
C PRO A 234 -18.07 -21.78 -5.31
N ILE A 235 -17.21 -21.00 -5.93
CA ILE A 235 -15.99 -20.48 -5.32
C ILE A 235 -16.38 -19.23 -4.52
N ARG A 236 -16.03 -19.19 -3.23
CA ARG A 236 -16.31 -18.06 -2.35
C ARG A 236 -15.00 -17.39 -1.97
N LEU A 237 -14.81 -16.17 -2.44
CA LEU A 237 -13.68 -15.34 -2.07
C LEU A 237 -14.09 -14.45 -0.90
N TRP A 238 -13.20 -14.35 0.08
CA TRP A 238 -13.43 -13.54 1.26
C TRP A 238 -12.26 -12.59 1.50
N ALA A 239 -12.59 -11.41 2.02
CA ALA A 239 -11.65 -10.41 2.46
C ALA A 239 -12.21 -9.64 3.66
N SER A 240 -11.36 -9.23 4.60
CA SER A 240 -11.75 -8.34 5.69
C SER A 240 -10.71 -7.25 5.94
N MET A 241 -11.15 -6.03 6.18
CA MET A 241 -10.28 -4.87 6.43
C MET A 241 -11.07 -3.68 7.00
N LYS A 242 -10.39 -2.67 7.52
CA LYS A 242 -11.00 -1.40 7.91
C LYS A 242 -11.31 -0.54 6.68
N VAL A 243 -12.51 0.03 6.63
CA VAL A 243 -12.94 0.99 5.61
C VAL A 243 -12.24 2.32 5.83
N ARG A 244 -11.49 2.77 4.82
CA ARG A 244 -10.85 4.09 4.74
C ARG A 244 -10.87 4.59 3.30
N SER A 245 -11.09 5.88 3.09
CA SER A 245 -11.03 6.45 1.74
C SER A 245 -9.62 6.35 1.16
N ASN A 246 -9.53 5.95 -0.11
CA ASN A 246 -8.28 5.95 -0.87
C ASN A 246 -7.86 7.40 -1.14
N THR A 247 -6.85 7.85 -0.43
CA THR A 247 -6.23 9.17 -0.64
C THR A 247 -4.74 9.00 -0.89
N PHE A 248 -4.23 9.56 -1.99
CA PHE A 248 -2.81 9.47 -2.31
C PHE A 248 -2.03 10.57 -1.60
N ASP A 249 -1.56 10.30 -0.40
CA ASP A 249 -0.85 11.31 0.38
C ASP A 249 0.66 11.31 0.12
N ILE A 250 1.25 12.52 0.10
CA ILE A 250 2.70 12.73 0.00
C ILE A 250 3.17 13.23 1.36
N SER A 251 3.92 12.39 2.08
CA SER A 251 4.37 12.67 3.44
C SER A 251 5.82 13.13 3.49
N GLY A 252 6.15 13.93 4.50
CA GLY A 252 7.52 14.28 4.88
C GLY A 252 7.87 13.80 6.28
N GLY A 253 9.01 13.12 6.40
CA GLY A 253 9.63 12.79 7.68
C GLY A 253 10.38 14.01 8.23
N TRP A 254 10.34 14.20 9.55
CA TRP A 254 11.01 15.31 10.24
C TRP A 254 10.59 16.71 9.77
N THR A 255 9.35 16.86 9.28
CA THR A 255 8.83 18.16 8.83
C THR A 255 8.71 19.16 9.98
N ALA A 256 8.34 18.70 11.18
CA ALA A 256 8.45 19.44 12.43
C ALA A 256 9.79 19.14 13.11
N ASN A 257 10.71 20.11 13.07
CA ASN A 257 12.02 20.02 13.71
C ASN A 257 12.42 21.36 14.32
N GLN A 258 13.25 21.34 15.37
CA GLN A 258 13.77 22.59 15.94
C GLN A 258 14.92 23.15 15.09
N VAL A 259 14.85 24.44 14.77
CA VAL A 259 15.90 25.23 14.12
C VAL A 259 16.08 26.53 14.89
N LYS A 260 17.28 26.80 15.41
CA LYS A 260 17.60 27.99 16.24
C LYS A 260 16.55 28.25 17.35
N ASN A 261 16.16 27.20 18.08
CA ASN A 261 15.16 27.22 19.15
C ASN A 261 13.72 27.60 18.72
N ARG A 262 13.42 27.54 17.42
CA ARG A 262 12.06 27.70 16.88
C ARG A 262 11.64 26.43 16.16
N MET A 263 10.34 26.18 16.12
CA MET A 263 9.79 25.05 15.39
C MET A 263 9.71 25.39 13.89
N SER A 264 10.23 24.51 13.03
CA SER A 264 10.32 24.75 11.58
C SER A 264 8.95 25.08 10.96
N MET A 265 7.88 24.41 11.40
CA MET A 265 6.52 24.60 10.84
C MET A 265 5.84 25.90 11.25
N THR A 266 6.43 26.74 12.10
CA THR A 266 5.93 28.12 12.32
C THR A 266 6.49 29.11 11.29
N ASN A 267 7.38 28.64 10.42
CA ASN A 267 7.99 29.42 9.37
C ASN A 267 7.22 29.31 8.05
N GLU A 268 6.72 30.43 7.55
CA GLU A 268 5.93 30.45 6.32
C GLU A 268 6.74 30.13 5.04
N GLU A 269 8.01 30.52 4.95
CA GLU A 269 8.88 30.21 3.79
C GLU A 269 9.10 28.69 3.64
N TYR A 270 9.26 28.00 4.76
CA TYR A 270 9.38 26.56 4.80
C TYR A 270 8.05 25.86 4.53
N LEU A 271 6.93 26.35 5.06
CA LEU A 271 5.60 25.83 4.71
C LEU A 271 5.31 26.02 3.21
N LYS A 272 5.67 27.16 2.62
CA LYS A 272 5.61 27.38 1.17
C LYS A 272 6.52 26.43 0.42
N THR A 273 7.71 26.13 0.94
CA THR A 273 8.60 25.12 0.36
C THR A 273 7.94 23.75 0.36
N LEU A 274 7.38 23.29 1.49
CA LEU A 274 6.67 22.00 1.55
C LEU A 274 5.46 21.96 0.60
N ALA A 275 4.71 23.06 0.50
CA ALA A 275 3.59 23.19 -0.43
C ALA A 275 4.04 23.15 -1.90
N LEU A 276 5.16 23.80 -2.24
CA LEU A 276 5.80 23.73 -3.57
C LEU A 276 6.26 22.30 -3.90
N LEU A 277 6.65 21.52 -2.90
CA LEU A 277 7.01 20.11 -3.03
C LEU A 277 5.79 19.17 -3.03
N HIS A 278 4.57 19.70 -3.00
CA HIS A 278 3.29 18.96 -2.95
C HIS A 278 3.12 18.06 -1.71
N VAL A 279 3.84 18.36 -0.63
CA VAL A 279 3.73 17.63 0.64
C VAL A 279 2.46 18.03 1.35
N ASN A 280 1.61 17.06 1.68
CA ASN A 280 0.33 17.28 2.34
C ASN A 280 0.18 16.54 3.69
N THR A 281 1.16 15.71 4.03
CA THR A 281 1.19 14.91 5.25
C THR A 281 2.55 15.05 5.95
N GLY A 282 2.54 15.08 7.28
CA GLY A 282 3.76 15.14 8.08
C GLY A 282 3.72 14.11 9.20
N GLN A 283 4.87 13.56 9.56
CA GLN A 283 4.99 12.72 10.76
C GLN A 283 4.87 13.58 12.03
N ILE A 284 3.67 14.11 12.28
CA ILE A 284 3.35 15.09 13.32
C ILE A 284 2.05 14.73 14.04
N GLU A 285 1.96 15.11 15.31
CA GLU A 285 0.72 15.15 16.07
C GLU A 285 0.28 16.62 16.24
N GLU A 286 0.76 17.27 17.30
CA GLU A 286 0.52 18.68 17.58
C GLU A 286 1.84 19.45 17.57
N VAL A 287 1.84 20.59 16.89
CA VAL A 287 3.00 21.44 16.67
C VAL A 287 2.63 22.85 17.10
N ALA A 288 3.10 23.26 18.27
CA ALA A 288 2.82 24.56 18.85
C ALA A 288 3.23 25.72 17.91
N GLY A 289 2.33 26.69 17.76
CA GLY A 289 2.42 27.80 16.81
C GLY A 289 2.01 27.45 15.37
N PHE A 290 1.66 26.19 15.09
CA PHE A 290 1.22 25.74 13.76
C PHE A 290 -0.14 25.04 13.83
N THR A 291 -0.25 23.86 14.47
CA THR A 291 -1.52 23.12 14.50
C THR A 291 -2.58 23.77 15.38
N ASP A 292 -2.15 24.59 16.33
CA ASP A 292 -2.97 25.44 17.21
C ASP A 292 -3.13 26.87 16.66
N ASN A 293 -2.64 27.15 15.45
CA ASN A 293 -2.82 28.43 14.74
C ASN A 293 -3.76 28.23 13.53
N PRO A 294 -5.07 28.52 13.67
CA PRO A 294 -6.06 28.24 12.63
C PRO A 294 -5.78 28.93 11.29
N GLU A 295 -5.28 30.16 11.31
CA GLU A 295 -5.00 30.94 10.09
C GLU A 295 -3.85 30.33 9.30
N LEU A 296 -2.75 29.98 9.99
CA LEU A 296 -1.58 29.39 9.35
C LEU A 296 -1.86 27.97 8.86
N TYR A 297 -2.55 27.17 9.68
CA TYR A 297 -2.90 25.79 9.34
C TYR A 297 -3.89 25.72 8.17
N ALA A 298 -4.87 26.62 8.10
CA ALA A 298 -5.80 26.69 6.97
C ALA A 298 -5.09 27.03 5.64
N LYS A 299 -4.03 27.84 5.69
CA LYS A 299 -3.24 28.21 4.51
C LYS A 299 -2.31 27.10 4.03
N TYR A 300 -1.75 26.31 4.95
CA TYR A 300 -0.82 25.22 4.66
C TYR A 300 -1.21 23.95 5.43
N PRO A 301 -2.35 23.33 5.09
CA PRO A 301 -2.84 22.18 5.83
C PRO A 301 -1.87 21.00 5.71
N MET A 302 -1.62 20.34 6.84
CA MET A 302 -0.76 19.17 6.92
C MET A 302 -1.47 18.07 7.70
N LYS A 303 -1.73 16.93 7.06
CA LYS A 303 -2.33 15.78 7.74
C LYS A 303 -1.38 15.21 8.79
N ARG A 304 -1.96 14.73 9.89
CA ARG A 304 -1.28 14.13 11.03
C ARG A 304 -0.99 12.66 10.78
N PHE A 305 0.20 12.23 11.17
CA PHE A 305 0.69 10.86 11.04
C PHE A 305 1.56 10.54 12.25
N ASN A 306 0.92 10.17 13.37
CA ASN A 306 1.56 9.96 14.67
C ASN A 306 0.68 9.08 15.59
N ARG A 307 0.92 9.04 16.91
CA ARG A 307 0.17 8.23 17.87
C ARG A 307 -1.32 8.55 17.92
N LEU A 308 -1.69 9.83 18.01
CA LEU A 308 -3.11 10.26 18.04
C LEU A 308 -3.94 9.55 19.12
N GLY A 309 -3.40 9.44 20.34
CA GLY A 309 -3.95 8.54 21.39
C GLY A 309 -5.17 9.05 22.16
N ASP A 310 -5.72 10.23 21.83
CA ASP A 310 -6.94 10.77 22.43
C ASP A 310 -8.15 10.54 21.51
N ARG A 311 -8.94 9.50 21.80
CA ARG A 311 -10.09 9.13 20.98
C ARG A 311 -11.11 10.26 20.83
N GLN A 312 -11.44 10.93 21.93
CA GLN A 312 -12.50 11.95 21.92
C GLN A 312 -12.12 13.11 21.01
N ARG A 313 -10.83 13.44 20.96
CA ARG A 313 -10.29 14.45 20.07
C ARG A 313 -10.21 13.97 18.63
N TYR A 314 -9.46 12.90 18.37
CA TYR A 314 -9.02 12.54 17.02
C TYR A 314 -10.04 11.72 16.24
N ASP A 315 -10.86 10.91 16.92
CA ASP A 315 -11.92 10.13 16.29
C ASP A 315 -13.22 10.96 16.19
N SER A 316 -13.14 12.12 15.52
CA SER A 316 -14.23 13.08 15.35
C SER A 316 -14.36 13.54 13.89
N ASP A 317 -15.57 13.90 13.45
CA ASP A 317 -15.83 14.33 12.05
C ASP A 317 -14.97 15.53 11.64
N ALA A 318 -14.68 16.43 12.59
CA ALA A 318 -13.82 17.59 12.37
C ALA A 318 -12.34 17.21 12.17
N MET A 319 -11.84 16.19 12.88
CA MET A 319 -10.42 15.82 12.85
C MET A 319 -10.07 14.82 11.75
N LEU A 320 -10.99 13.93 11.38
CA LEU A 320 -10.74 12.85 10.43
C LEU A 320 -10.14 13.31 9.08
N PRO A 321 -10.60 14.40 8.43
CA PRO A 321 -9.99 14.89 7.19
C PRO A 321 -8.51 15.28 7.33
N SER A 322 -8.08 15.61 8.55
CA SER A 322 -6.72 16.04 8.89
C SER A 322 -5.82 14.90 9.36
N ILE A 323 -6.27 13.65 9.28
CA ILE A 323 -5.51 12.49 9.74
C ILE A 323 -5.21 11.59 8.55
N HIS A 324 -3.94 11.20 8.45
CA HIS A 324 -3.48 10.22 7.49
C HIS A 324 -3.59 8.80 8.05
N ALA A 325 -2.90 8.53 9.17
CA ALA A 325 -2.92 7.26 9.88
C ALA A 325 -2.32 7.39 11.29
N VAL A 326 -2.52 6.36 12.11
CA VAL A 326 -1.86 6.17 13.41
C VAL A 326 -0.51 5.46 13.19
N GLU A 327 0.59 6.12 13.52
CA GLU A 327 1.96 5.58 13.43
C GLU A 327 2.81 6.08 14.59
N PHE A 328 3.22 5.18 15.47
CA PHE A 328 4.03 5.52 16.65
C PHE A 328 4.96 4.39 17.07
N LEU A 329 4.94 3.27 16.33
CA LEU A 329 5.77 2.11 16.61
C LEU A 329 7.10 2.21 15.87
N GLY A 330 7.16 3.04 14.81
CA GLY A 330 8.36 3.23 14.02
C GLY A 330 8.67 1.94 13.27
N GLU A 331 9.89 1.44 13.43
CA GLU A 331 10.42 0.26 12.76
C GLU A 331 10.58 -0.90 13.77
N PRO A 332 9.57 -1.77 14.01
CA PRO A 332 9.63 -2.81 15.04
C PRO A 332 10.76 -3.84 14.82
N GLN A 333 11.25 -3.93 13.59
CA GLN A 333 12.35 -4.79 13.16
C GLN A 333 13.72 -4.15 13.41
N TYR A 334 13.78 -2.81 13.58
CA TYR A 334 14.99 -2.01 13.59
C TYR A 334 14.93 -0.94 14.70
N GLY A 335 15.61 -1.19 15.83
CA GLY A 335 15.54 -0.29 16.99
C GLY A 335 16.77 -0.34 17.92
N GLY A 336 17.93 -0.75 17.40
CA GLY A 336 19.15 -0.89 18.21
C GLY A 336 19.09 -2.02 19.26
N GLY A 337 18.09 -2.91 19.18
CA GLY A 337 17.84 -4.02 20.11
C GLY A 337 17.22 -5.25 19.44
N ARG A 338 16.61 -6.14 20.25
CA ARG A 338 15.91 -7.33 19.77
C ARG A 338 14.64 -6.90 18.99
N PRO A 339 14.37 -7.46 17.79
CA PRO A 339 13.12 -7.21 17.07
C PRO A 339 11.90 -7.38 17.98
N VAL A 340 10.96 -6.44 17.90
CA VAL A 340 9.73 -6.46 18.70
C VAL A 340 8.83 -7.59 18.19
N PRO A 341 8.39 -8.53 19.06
CA PRO A 341 7.48 -9.60 18.65
C PRO A 341 6.21 -9.06 17.99
N ALA A 342 5.72 -9.75 16.96
CA ALA A 342 4.54 -9.32 16.21
C ALA A 342 3.27 -9.21 17.10
N GLN A 343 3.09 -10.11 18.07
CA GLN A 343 2.01 -9.99 19.05
C GLN A 343 2.09 -8.69 19.88
N GLU A 344 3.29 -8.24 20.28
CA GLU A 344 3.44 -6.98 21.03
C GLU A 344 3.07 -5.76 20.15
N VAL A 345 3.39 -5.82 18.86
CA VAL A 345 2.95 -4.81 17.88
C VAL A 345 1.42 -4.81 17.76
N PHE A 346 0.80 -5.99 17.63
CA PHE A 346 -0.67 -6.14 17.61
C PHE A 346 -1.30 -5.49 18.85
N ASP A 347 -0.81 -5.83 20.05
CA ASP A 347 -1.38 -5.38 21.32
C ASP A 347 -1.33 -3.85 21.47
N LYS A 348 -0.30 -3.20 20.89
CA LYS A 348 -0.20 -1.73 20.87
C LYS A 348 -1.18 -1.07 19.91
N LEU A 349 -1.55 -1.74 18.81
CA LEU A 349 -2.50 -1.23 17.82
C LEU A 349 -3.97 -1.55 18.17
N ALA A 350 -4.21 -2.62 18.94
CA ALA A 350 -5.54 -3.09 19.32
C ALA A 350 -6.49 -2.02 19.88
N PRO A 351 -6.04 -1.01 20.68
CA PRO A 351 -6.93 0.06 21.14
C PRO A 351 -7.60 0.88 20.03
N TYR A 352 -6.99 0.94 18.83
CA TYR A 352 -7.53 1.68 17.68
C TYR A 352 -8.50 0.83 16.82
N ALA A 353 -8.76 -0.43 17.18
CA ALA A 353 -9.61 -1.31 16.38
C ALA A 353 -11.05 -0.78 16.23
N SER A 354 -11.63 -0.26 17.31
CA SER A 354 -12.96 0.38 17.32
C SER A 354 -12.96 1.85 16.89
N TRP A 355 -11.82 2.39 16.45
CA TRP A 355 -11.73 3.79 16.04
C TRP A 355 -11.81 3.89 14.52
N ARG A 356 -12.25 5.05 14.01
CA ARG A 356 -12.28 5.30 12.56
C ARG A 356 -10.89 5.56 11.97
N LEU A 357 -9.87 5.71 12.80
CA LEU A 357 -8.49 5.96 12.38
C LEU A 357 -7.83 4.68 11.84
N PRO A 358 -7.21 4.71 10.65
CA PRO A 358 -6.41 3.61 10.16
C PRO A 358 -5.06 3.55 10.88
N THR A 359 -4.60 2.34 11.17
CA THR A 359 -3.30 2.07 11.79
C THR A 359 -2.22 1.78 10.73
N SER A 360 -0.97 2.05 11.09
CA SER A 360 0.19 1.97 10.21
C SER A 360 1.39 1.37 10.96
N VAL A 361 2.27 0.68 10.24
CA VAL A 361 3.55 0.18 10.75
C VAL A 361 4.61 0.33 9.67
N THR A 362 5.78 0.89 10.03
CA THR A 362 6.97 0.90 9.18
C THR A 362 7.75 -0.39 9.33
N LEU A 363 8.03 -1.07 8.22
CA LEU A 363 8.76 -2.32 8.19
C LEU A 363 10.08 -2.18 7.42
N SER A 364 11.22 -2.53 8.03
CA SER A 364 12.56 -2.30 7.44
C SER A 364 13.29 -3.53 6.96
N GLU A 365 12.92 -4.73 7.44
CA GLU A 365 13.65 -5.97 7.10
C GLU A 365 12.75 -6.95 6.35
N GLU A 366 12.83 -6.94 5.01
CA GLU A 366 11.91 -7.71 4.16
C GLU A 366 11.81 -9.19 4.50
N ARG A 367 12.93 -9.82 4.90
CA ARG A 367 12.95 -11.25 5.28
C ARG A 367 12.08 -11.59 6.49
N THR A 368 11.59 -10.62 7.26
CA THR A 368 10.71 -10.85 8.42
C THR A 368 9.36 -10.16 8.32
N TRP A 369 9.04 -9.46 7.22
CA TRP A 369 7.72 -8.81 7.02
C TRP A 369 6.55 -9.77 7.17
N ARG A 370 6.73 -11.02 6.76
CA ARG A 370 5.72 -12.08 6.88
C ARG A 370 5.16 -12.27 8.28
N TYR A 371 5.97 -12.01 9.32
CA TYR A 371 5.54 -12.14 10.71
C TYR A 371 4.62 -11.00 11.14
N TYR A 372 4.66 -9.85 10.45
CA TYR A 372 3.84 -8.67 10.70
C TYR A 372 2.67 -8.52 9.72
N ALA A 373 2.51 -9.45 8.78
CA ALA A 373 1.41 -9.44 7.81
C ALA A 373 0.05 -9.37 8.53
N GLY A 374 -0.79 -8.41 8.14
CA GLY A 374 -2.13 -8.21 8.68
C GLY A 374 -2.24 -7.45 10.02
N LEU A 375 -1.14 -6.90 10.56
CA LEU A 375 -1.18 -6.15 11.83
C LEU A 375 -1.76 -4.74 11.72
N SER A 376 -1.59 -4.06 10.59
CA SER A 376 -1.99 -2.66 10.39
C SER A 376 -2.90 -2.48 9.18
N ASP A 377 -3.75 -1.46 9.21
CA ASP A 377 -4.67 -1.11 8.12
C ASP A 377 -3.97 -0.53 6.88
N TYR A 378 -2.76 -0.01 7.08
CA TYR A 378 -1.96 0.61 6.03
C TYR A 378 -0.45 0.37 6.19
N PRO A 379 0.06 -0.85 5.93
CA PRO A 379 1.46 -1.17 6.13
C PRO A 379 2.37 -0.42 5.14
N HIS A 380 3.58 -0.12 5.56
CA HIS A 380 4.61 0.46 4.69
C HIS A 380 6.00 -0.01 5.07
N TYR A 381 6.96 0.30 4.21
CA TYR A 381 8.36 -0.03 4.41
C TYR A 381 9.26 1.17 4.15
N ASP A 382 10.45 1.15 4.73
CA ASP A 382 11.53 2.05 4.39
C ASP A 382 12.56 1.37 3.48
N ALA A 383 13.08 2.15 2.53
CA ALA A 383 13.83 1.63 1.41
C ALA A 383 14.97 2.54 1.00
N TYR A 384 15.89 2.78 1.93
CA TYR A 384 17.06 3.59 1.65
C TYR A 384 18.08 2.78 0.86
N ARG A 385 18.49 3.30 -0.31
CA ARG A 385 19.37 2.56 -1.24
C ARG A 385 20.74 3.17 -1.43
N VAL A 386 21.00 4.35 -0.88
CA VAL A 386 22.31 5.00 -0.96
C VAL A 386 22.74 5.57 0.39
N ILE A 387 23.92 5.19 0.88
CA ILE A 387 24.68 5.82 1.98
C ILE A 387 24.03 5.73 3.39
N ALA A 388 22.74 5.39 3.46
CA ALA A 388 21.97 5.20 4.69
C ALA A 388 22.19 3.83 5.34
N PRO A 389 21.88 3.68 6.64
CA PRO A 389 21.72 2.37 7.26
C PRO A 389 20.69 1.54 6.50
N ALA A 390 20.98 0.26 6.30
CA ALA A 390 20.08 -0.67 5.61
C ALA A 390 20.07 -2.04 6.28
N ALA A 391 18.88 -2.67 6.29
CA ALA A 391 18.68 -4.00 6.83
C ALA A 391 19.29 -5.10 5.93
N ASP A 392 19.38 -4.86 4.63
CA ASP A 392 19.94 -5.80 3.66
C ASP A 392 21.48 -5.69 3.55
N ALA A 393 22.10 -6.65 2.88
CA ALA A 393 23.54 -6.83 2.77
C ALA A 393 24.04 -6.36 1.40
N TRP A 394 24.29 -5.06 1.27
CA TRP A 394 24.66 -4.42 0.00
C TRP A 394 25.85 -5.09 -0.72
N THR A 395 26.84 -5.55 0.06
CA THR A 395 28.03 -6.21 -0.49
C THR A 395 27.77 -7.56 -1.13
N LYS A 396 26.59 -8.16 -0.93
CA LYS A 396 26.21 -9.46 -1.47
C LYS A 396 25.47 -9.35 -2.82
N TYR A 397 25.17 -8.14 -3.30
CA TYR A 397 24.64 -7.97 -4.64
C TYR A 397 25.77 -8.06 -5.66
N ASP A 398 25.62 -8.95 -6.64
CA ASP A 398 26.51 -9.06 -7.80
C ASP A 398 25.87 -8.38 -9.02
N ARG A 399 25.62 -7.07 -8.89
CA ARG A 399 24.94 -6.27 -9.92
C ARG A 399 25.91 -5.66 -10.94
N TRP A 400 27.20 -5.58 -10.58
CA TRP A 400 28.25 -4.88 -11.33
C TRP A 400 29.46 -5.80 -11.62
N ASN A 401 29.19 -7.04 -12.03
CA ASN A 401 30.19 -8.02 -12.50
C ASN A 401 31.36 -8.26 -11.52
N GLY A 402 31.03 -8.58 -10.27
CA GLY A 402 31.99 -8.82 -9.19
C GLY A 402 32.41 -7.57 -8.41
N GLU A 403 32.05 -6.36 -8.86
CA GLU A 403 32.29 -5.13 -8.10
C GLU A 403 31.32 -5.01 -6.92
N SER A 404 31.84 -5.23 -5.71
CA SER A 404 31.07 -5.09 -4.46
C SER A 404 31.17 -3.66 -3.93
N ILE A 405 30.01 -2.98 -3.79
CA ILE A 405 29.93 -1.65 -3.17
C ILE A 405 29.34 -1.70 -1.76
N ARG A 406 29.77 -0.76 -0.91
CA ARG A 406 29.33 -0.64 0.51
C ARG A 406 28.46 0.59 0.77
N TRP A 407 28.19 1.37 -0.26
CA TRP A 407 27.51 2.66 -0.15
C TRP A 407 26.19 2.71 -0.90
N GLY A 408 25.81 1.66 -1.64
CA GLY A 408 24.47 1.58 -2.22
C GLY A 408 24.06 0.14 -2.53
N ALA A 409 22.77 -0.03 -2.81
CA ALA A 409 22.16 -1.26 -3.31
C ALA A 409 21.49 -1.01 -4.67
N PRO A 410 21.20 -2.05 -5.46
CA PRO A 410 20.49 -1.90 -6.72
C PRO A 410 19.13 -1.21 -6.51
N LEU A 411 18.84 -0.12 -7.20
CA LEU A 411 17.66 0.72 -6.97
C LEU A 411 16.36 -0.03 -7.31
N GLU A 412 16.44 -0.97 -8.25
CA GLU A 412 15.33 -1.84 -8.67
C GLU A 412 14.80 -2.75 -7.57
N THR A 413 15.59 -2.97 -6.51
CA THR A 413 15.15 -3.74 -5.34
C THR A 413 14.09 -3.00 -4.52
N ILE A 414 13.84 -1.71 -4.76
CA ILE A 414 12.66 -1.01 -4.23
C ILE A 414 11.39 -1.60 -4.81
N GLY A 415 11.33 -1.80 -6.12
CA GLY A 415 10.18 -2.45 -6.76
C GLY A 415 9.97 -3.88 -6.25
N SER A 416 11.06 -4.63 -6.05
CA SER A 416 11.00 -5.98 -5.47
C SER A 416 10.43 -5.98 -4.04
N MET A 417 10.80 -4.98 -3.23
CA MET A 417 10.22 -4.76 -1.90
C MET A 417 8.75 -4.35 -1.97
N THR A 418 8.38 -3.42 -2.86
CA THR A 418 6.98 -3.01 -3.05
C THR A 418 6.10 -4.22 -3.35
N ARG A 419 6.51 -5.05 -4.31
CA ARG A 419 5.77 -6.28 -4.67
C ARG A 419 5.70 -7.23 -3.48
N SER A 420 6.82 -7.48 -2.79
CA SER A 420 6.85 -8.38 -1.63
C SER A 420 5.88 -7.95 -0.52
N LEU A 421 5.87 -6.67 -0.14
CA LEU A 421 4.95 -6.19 0.90
C LEU A 421 3.50 -6.22 0.43
N ARG A 422 3.23 -5.83 -0.82
CA ARG A 422 1.88 -5.81 -1.40
C ARG A 422 1.26 -7.20 -1.33
N GLU A 423 1.97 -8.22 -1.81
CA GLU A 423 1.46 -9.59 -1.83
C GLU A 423 1.16 -10.14 -0.42
N GLN A 424 1.97 -9.77 0.58
CA GLN A 424 1.79 -10.17 1.97
C GLN A 424 0.69 -9.37 2.69
N SER A 425 0.34 -8.20 2.15
CA SER A 425 -0.65 -7.28 2.75
C SER A 425 -2.02 -7.36 2.09
N ARG A 426 -2.16 -8.07 0.96
CA ARG A 426 -3.44 -8.18 0.22
C ARG A 426 -4.64 -8.42 1.14
N PRO A 427 -5.77 -7.75 0.94
CA PRO A 427 -6.06 -6.81 -0.14
C PRO A 427 -5.79 -5.34 0.23
N VAL A 428 -5.16 -5.07 1.38
CA VAL A 428 -4.94 -3.68 1.83
C VAL A 428 -3.86 -3.02 0.98
N SER A 429 -4.03 -1.74 0.68
CA SER A 429 -2.99 -0.97 0.00
C SER A 429 -1.81 -0.70 0.93
N ILE A 430 -0.66 -0.35 0.35
CA ILE A 430 0.60 -0.15 1.07
C ILE A 430 1.17 1.23 0.77
N ALA A 431 2.10 1.71 1.59
CA ALA A 431 2.88 2.91 1.30
C ALA A 431 4.39 2.61 1.42
N TYR A 432 5.24 3.60 1.14
CA TYR A 432 6.66 3.45 1.40
C TYR A 432 7.38 4.77 1.69
N TRP A 433 8.45 4.66 2.47
CA TRP A 433 9.43 5.71 2.71
C TRP A 433 10.55 5.65 1.67
N SER A 434 10.52 6.60 0.74
CA SER A 434 11.63 6.89 -0.17
C SER A 434 12.69 7.71 0.53
N GLN A 435 13.95 7.49 0.17
CA GLN A 435 15.03 8.35 0.60
C GLN A 435 14.89 9.75 -0.02
N GLY A 436 14.81 10.77 0.84
CA GLY A 436 14.75 12.19 0.50
C GLY A 436 16.07 12.91 0.81
N ALA A 437 15.98 14.21 1.11
CA ALA A 437 17.14 15.00 1.53
C ALA A 437 17.49 14.66 2.99
N HIS A 438 18.74 14.29 3.29
CA HIS A 438 19.15 13.96 4.65
C HIS A 438 20.53 14.50 4.98
N ASP A 439 20.60 15.46 5.92
CA ASP A 439 21.82 16.17 6.26
C ASP A 439 22.84 15.37 7.09
N GLY A 440 22.44 14.26 7.71
CA GLY A 440 23.21 13.53 8.72
C GLY A 440 23.89 12.21 8.34
N TRP A 441 23.77 11.68 7.12
CA TRP A 441 24.37 10.36 6.77
C TRP A 441 25.82 10.43 6.27
N GLY A 442 26.41 11.62 6.20
CA GLY A 442 27.84 11.80 5.94
C GLY A 442 28.67 11.73 7.22
N GLY A 443 29.80 11.01 7.21
CA GLY A 443 30.75 11.04 8.32
C GLY A 443 31.50 12.38 8.38
N ILE A 444 31.87 12.84 9.58
CA ILE A 444 32.63 14.10 9.81
C ILE A 444 33.93 14.16 8.96
N LEU A 445 34.52 13.00 8.65
CA LEU A 445 35.75 12.85 7.87
C LEU A 445 35.51 12.46 6.39
N SER A 446 34.26 12.41 5.93
CA SER A 446 33.92 12.04 4.56
C SER A 446 33.24 13.22 3.85
N PRO A 447 33.93 13.96 2.97
CA PRO A 447 33.37 15.10 2.24
C PRO A 447 32.39 14.66 1.12
N ARG A 448 31.89 13.43 1.17
CA ARG A 448 31.06 12.83 0.11
C ARG A 448 29.59 13.15 0.38
N ARG A 449 28.81 13.31 -0.70
CA ARG A 449 27.36 13.55 -0.63
C ARG A 449 26.72 12.48 0.27
N GLY A 450 25.89 12.89 1.24
CA GLY A 450 25.22 11.99 2.21
C GLY A 450 23.74 11.78 1.92
N SER A 451 23.31 11.99 0.69
CA SER A 451 21.92 11.98 0.23
C SER A 451 21.88 11.52 -1.23
N PRO A 452 20.74 11.00 -1.71
CA PRO A 452 20.60 10.63 -3.12
C PRO A 452 20.85 11.83 -4.03
N THR A 453 21.35 11.57 -5.23
CA THR A 453 21.34 12.50 -6.35
C THR A 453 19.92 12.71 -6.88
N PRO A 454 19.67 13.77 -7.68
CA PRO A 454 18.40 13.98 -8.36
C PRO A 454 17.86 12.74 -9.10
N GLN A 455 18.73 12.01 -9.82
CA GLN A 455 18.34 10.83 -10.60
C GLN A 455 18.04 9.63 -9.70
N GLU A 456 18.86 9.38 -8.68
CA GLU A 456 18.60 8.34 -7.70
C GLU A 456 17.28 8.58 -6.96
N LEU A 457 16.98 9.83 -6.59
CA LEU A 457 15.71 10.19 -5.93
C LEU A 457 14.51 9.87 -6.83
N ARG A 458 14.56 10.25 -8.11
CA ARG A 458 13.51 9.95 -9.08
C ARG A 458 13.36 8.44 -9.34
N ALA A 459 14.47 7.71 -9.44
CA ALA A 459 14.44 6.26 -9.65
C ALA A 459 13.78 5.53 -8.48
N GLN A 460 14.12 5.92 -7.24
CA GLN A 460 13.50 5.38 -6.03
C GLN A 460 11.99 5.64 -6.02
N ALA A 461 11.59 6.89 -6.29
CA ALA A 461 10.20 7.32 -6.43
C ALA A 461 9.38 6.37 -7.32
N TRP A 462 9.84 6.20 -8.55
CA TRP A 462 9.12 5.49 -9.62
C TRP A 462 9.22 3.98 -9.54
N GLN A 463 10.22 3.43 -8.84
CA GLN A 463 10.23 2.02 -8.47
C GLN A 463 9.09 1.69 -7.49
N GLY A 464 8.80 2.56 -6.52
CA GLY A 464 7.64 2.39 -5.63
C GLY A 464 6.31 2.65 -6.33
N LEU A 465 6.17 3.82 -6.98
CA LEU A 465 4.93 4.25 -7.64
C LEU A 465 4.48 3.27 -8.72
N GLY A 466 5.39 2.85 -9.60
CA GLY A 466 5.08 1.90 -10.68
C GLY A 466 4.67 0.52 -10.17
N ASN A 467 4.98 0.16 -8.92
CA ASN A 467 4.64 -1.12 -8.31
C ASN A 467 3.44 -1.04 -7.33
N GLY A 468 2.71 0.08 -7.30
CA GLY A 468 1.36 0.12 -6.73
C GLY A 468 1.24 0.45 -5.25
N ILE A 469 2.10 1.33 -4.74
CA ILE A 469 1.86 2.02 -3.47
C ILE A 469 0.65 2.97 -3.59
N MET A 470 0.07 3.34 -2.45
CA MET A 470 -1.03 4.31 -2.32
C MET A 470 -0.60 5.61 -1.62
N SER A 471 0.64 5.69 -1.13
CA SER A 471 1.25 6.92 -0.62
C SER A 471 2.77 6.86 -0.76
N LEU A 472 3.38 8.04 -0.90
CA LEU A 472 4.82 8.22 -0.95
C LEU A 472 5.28 9.07 0.23
N TYR A 473 6.22 8.57 1.02
CA TYR A 473 6.77 9.31 2.16
C TYR A 473 8.24 9.62 1.92
N TRP A 474 8.68 10.85 2.14
CA TRP A 474 10.07 11.27 1.96
C TRP A 474 10.83 11.26 3.30
N PHE A 475 11.91 10.47 3.40
CA PHE A 475 12.82 10.48 4.53
C PHE A 475 14.18 11.11 4.14
N ASN A 476 14.43 12.39 4.40
CA ASN A 476 13.63 13.34 5.18
C ASN A 476 13.35 14.64 4.40
N LEU A 477 12.51 15.50 4.97
CA LEU A 477 12.21 16.85 4.45
C LEU A 477 12.38 17.94 5.51
N SER A 478 13.23 17.72 6.52
CA SER A 478 13.53 18.75 7.52
C SER A 478 14.07 20.03 6.87
N MET A 479 13.79 21.19 7.47
CA MET A 479 14.24 22.49 6.94
C MET A 479 15.76 22.52 6.70
N LYS A 480 16.53 21.94 7.63
CA LYS A 480 17.99 21.84 7.53
C LYS A 480 18.45 20.97 6.35
N SER A 481 17.77 19.86 6.10
CA SER A 481 18.12 18.98 4.99
C SER A 481 17.76 19.60 3.64
N LEU A 482 16.61 20.26 3.54
CA LEU A 482 16.21 20.97 2.31
C LEU A 482 17.14 22.13 1.98
N ALA A 483 17.57 22.91 2.98
CA ALA A 483 18.56 23.98 2.78
C ALA A 483 19.93 23.44 2.34
N LYS A 484 20.35 22.29 2.86
CA LYS A 484 21.64 21.67 2.53
C LYS A 484 21.69 21.05 1.12
N PHE A 485 20.56 20.57 0.61
CA PHE A 485 20.47 19.89 -0.70
C PHE A 485 19.45 20.58 -1.62
N PRO A 486 19.71 21.83 -2.04
CA PRO A 486 18.79 22.57 -2.89
C PRO A 486 18.58 21.91 -4.26
N ASP A 487 19.52 21.07 -4.71
CA ASP A 487 19.41 20.29 -5.95
C ASP A 487 18.34 19.18 -5.89
N LEU A 488 17.84 18.84 -4.70
CA LEU A 488 16.76 17.87 -4.52
C LEU A 488 15.36 18.48 -4.50
N LEU A 489 15.25 19.81 -4.37
CA LEU A 489 13.95 20.49 -4.35
C LEU A 489 13.18 20.29 -5.65
N ASP A 490 13.81 20.51 -6.80
CA ASP A 490 13.13 20.33 -8.09
C ASP A 490 12.76 18.87 -8.38
N PRO A 491 13.64 17.86 -8.18
CA PRO A 491 13.27 16.46 -8.31
C PRO A 491 12.08 16.04 -7.43
N ILE A 492 12.03 16.48 -6.18
CA ILE A 492 10.91 16.19 -5.28
C ILE A 492 9.63 16.87 -5.79
N ARG A 493 9.70 18.15 -6.18
CA ARG A 493 8.57 18.87 -6.79
C ARG A 493 8.05 18.15 -8.03
N ARG A 494 8.94 17.73 -8.94
CA ARG A 494 8.56 17.05 -10.19
C ARG A 494 7.84 15.72 -9.90
N VAL A 495 8.35 14.90 -8.99
CA VAL A 495 7.65 13.67 -8.55
C VAL A 495 6.29 14.01 -7.92
N GLY A 496 6.23 15.03 -7.07
CA GLY A 496 4.97 15.49 -6.45
C GLY A 496 3.92 15.91 -7.47
N ARG A 497 4.32 16.70 -8.48
CA ARG A 497 3.45 17.10 -9.60
C ARG A 497 2.97 15.89 -10.40
N GLU A 498 3.85 14.95 -10.70
CA GLU A 498 3.48 13.73 -11.44
C GLU A 498 2.45 12.89 -10.67
N ILE A 499 2.64 12.73 -9.36
CA ILE A 499 1.66 12.08 -8.48
C ILE A 499 0.33 12.83 -8.54
N ASP A 500 0.34 14.17 -8.47
CA ASP A 500 -0.88 14.96 -8.53
C ASP A 500 -1.61 14.81 -9.86
N LEU A 501 -0.90 14.82 -10.99
CA LEU A 501 -1.49 14.58 -12.30
C LEU A 501 -2.09 13.17 -12.40
N LEU A 502 -1.35 12.16 -11.94
CA LEU A 502 -1.73 10.75 -12.05
C LEU A 502 -2.63 10.24 -10.92
N ARG A 503 -2.95 11.10 -9.95
CA ARG A 503 -3.75 10.82 -8.75
C ARG A 503 -5.04 10.03 -9.04
N PRO A 504 -5.86 10.35 -10.07
CA PRO A 504 -7.07 9.58 -10.35
C PRO A 504 -6.78 8.09 -10.65
N ILE A 505 -5.70 7.80 -11.39
CA ILE A 505 -5.30 6.43 -11.72
C ILE A 505 -4.65 5.75 -10.51
N LEU A 506 -3.79 6.47 -9.77
CA LEU A 506 -3.11 5.91 -8.59
C LEU A 506 -4.08 5.56 -7.46
N GLN A 507 -5.16 6.32 -7.27
CA GLN A 507 -6.15 6.10 -6.21
C GLN A 507 -7.15 4.98 -6.51
N SER A 508 -7.50 4.82 -7.79
CA SER A 508 -8.50 3.84 -8.25
C SER A 508 -7.90 2.58 -8.84
N GLY A 509 -6.62 2.62 -9.17
CA GLY A 509 -5.93 1.55 -9.88
C GLY A 509 -5.30 0.50 -8.97
N THR A 510 -4.96 -0.63 -9.59
CA THR A 510 -4.26 -1.74 -8.96
C THR A 510 -3.05 -2.14 -9.80
N ALA A 511 -2.04 -2.73 -9.18
CA ALA A 511 -0.88 -3.24 -9.91
C ALA A 511 -1.30 -4.41 -10.83
N TYR A 512 -1.07 -4.24 -12.14
CA TYR A 512 -1.60 -5.17 -13.15
C TYR A 512 -0.55 -6.16 -13.63
N ARG A 513 0.52 -5.67 -14.27
CA ARG A 513 1.63 -6.47 -14.81
C ARG A 513 2.97 -5.85 -14.45
N TYR A 514 3.97 -6.71 -14.31
CA TYR A 514 5.37 -6.36 -14.12
C TYR A 514 6.26 -7.29 -14.95
N GLU A 515 7.29 -6.74 -15.56
CA GLU A 515 8.30 -7.46 -16.33
C GLU A 515 9.67 -6.80 -16.12
N ARG A 516 10.72 -7.61 -15.94
CA ARG A 516 12.11 -7.16 -16.00
C ARG A 516 12.73 -7.60 -17.31
N ILE A 517 13.10 -6.63 -18.14
CA ILE A 517 13.81 -6.86 -19.38
C ILE A 517 15.30 -6.99 -19.08
N LEU A 518 15.90 -8.09 -19.55
CA LEU A 518 17.33 -8.33 -19.50
C LEU A 518 17.95 -8.12 -20.89
N GLN A 519 19.12 -7.48 -20.92
CA GLN A 519 19.97 -7.37 -22.11
C GLN A 519 21.34 -7.95 -21.78
N ASP A 520 21.79 -8.94 -22.54
CA ASP A 520 23.03 -9.69 -22.28
C ASP A 520 23.13 -10.22 -20.84
N GLY A 521 22.00 -10.68 -20.30
CA GLY A 521 21.89 -11.20 -18.93
C GLY A 521 21.88 -10.13 -17.82
N LYS A 522 21.93 -8.84 -18.17
CA LYS A 522 21.91 -7.71 -17.22
C LYS A 522 20.56 -7.00 -17.22
N PRO A 523 20.09 -6.48 -16.07
CA PRO A 523 18.87 -5.68 -16.03
C PRO A 523 18.99 -4.44 -16.92
N SER A 524 18.01 -4.24 -17.80
CA SER A 524 17.92 -3.09 -18.71
C SER A 524 16.73 -2.20 -18.35
N TRP A 525 15.52 -2.76 -18.28
CA TRP A 525 14.30 -2.02 -17.94
C TRP A 525 13.43 -2.81 -16.98
N ASP A 526 12.79 -2.14 -16.03
CA ASP A 526 11.60 -2.66 -15.36
C ASP A 526 10.37 -2.00 -15.99
N LEU A 527 9.46 -2.81 -16.53
CA LEU A 527 8.17 -2.38 -17.04
C LEU A 527 7.09 -2.75 -16.03
N SER A 528 6.28 -1.79 -15.61
CA SER A 528 5.17 -2.03 -14.69
C SER A 528 3.93 -1.24 -15.08
N SER A 529 2.77 -1.67 -14.59
CA SER A 529 1.49 -1.05 -14.90
C SER A 529 0.54 -0.99 -13.73
N ILE A 530 -0.16 0.13 -13.60
CA ILE A 530 -1.27 0.34 -12.65
C ILE A 530 -2.54 0.55 -13.48
N ALA A 531 -3.53 -0.33 -13.32
CA ALA A 531 -4.75 -0.32 -14.13
C ALA A 531 -5.97 0.06 -13.28
N SER A 532 -6.74 1.03 -13.76
CA SER A 532 -8.07 1.42 -13.28
C SER A 532 -9.15 0.94 -14.26
N GLU A 533 -10.41 1.31 -13.99
CA GLU A 533 -11.56 0.96 -14.83
C GLU A 533 -11.42 1.40 -16.29
N ASP A 534 -10.95 2.62 -16.51
CA ASP A 534 -10.90 3.24 -17.84
C ASP A 534 -9.50 3.51 -18.36
N SER A 535 -8.47 3.35 -17.51
CA SER A 535 -7.13 3.84 -17.78
C SER A 535 -6.05 2.89 -17.25
N THR A 536 -4.85 2.99 -17.78
CA THR A 536 -3.67 2.31 -17.26
C THR A 536 -2.47 3.25 -17.32
N LEU A 537 -1.80 3.42 -16.19
CA LEU A 537 -0.48 4.03 -16.09
C LEU A 537 0.57 2.96 -16.39
N LEU A 538 1.49 3.25 -17.30
CA LEU A 538 2.58 2.41 -17.73
C LEU A 538 3.90 3.09 -17.34
N VAL A 539 4.79 2.35 -16.69
CA VAL A 539 6.04 2.88 -16.16
C VAL A 539 7.20 2.04 -16.70
N ALA A 540 8.17 2.69 -17.31
CA ALA A 540 9.45 2.09 -17.70
C ALA A 540 10.58 2.69 -16.86
N ASN A 541 11.13 1.94 -15.91
CA ASN A 541 12.27 2.36 -15.09
C ASN A 541 13.59 1.90 -15.71
N ASP A 542 14.54 2.82 -15.88
CA ASP A 542 15.86 2.50 -16.41
C ASP A 542 16.73 1.82 -15.35
N LEU A 543 17.26 0.65 -15.70
CA LEU A 543 18.15 -0.11 -14.85
C LEU A 543 19.60 -0.07 -15.35
N GLU A 544 19.87 0.48 -16.54
CA GLU A 544 21.21 0.49 -17.14
C GLU A 544 22.07 1.67 -16.65
N TYR A 545 22.02 1.96 -15.35
CA TYR A 545 22.89 2.95 -14.72
C TYR A 545 24.22 2.32 -14.28
N SER A 546 25.29 3.12 -14.30
CA SER A 546 26.62 2.72 -13.84
C SER A 546 26.93 3.26 -12.45
N ILE A 547 28.04 2.82 -11.84
CA ILE A 547 28.52 3.34 -10.57
C ILE A 547 29.67 4.33 -10.78
N ASP A 548 29.74 5.39 -9.97
CA ASP A 548 30.94 6.20 -9.78
C ASP A 548 31.48 5.99 -8.36
N PRO A 549 32.57 5.22 -8.19
CA PRO A 549 33.16 4.95 -6.87
C PRO A 549 33.77 6.18 -6.18
N LYS A 550 34.14 7.22 -6.95
CA LYS A 550 34.75 8.44 -6.40
C LYS A 550 33.70 9.27 -5.69
N THR A 551 32.59 9.53 -6.37
CA THR A 551 31.47 10.32 -5.83
C THR A 551 30.51 9.48 -4.99
N ARG A 552 30.54 8.14 -5.13
CA ARG A 552 29.58 7.19 -4.52
C ARG A 552 28.15 7.45 -5.00
N THR A 553 27.98 7.53 -6.31
CA THR A 553 26.68 7.79 -6.94
C THR A 553 26.43 6.85 -8.09
N PHE A 554 25.16 6.63 -8.40
CA PHE A 554 24.70 5.98 -9.62
C PHE A 554 24.56 6.99 -10.76
N GLN A 555 25.01 6.62 -11.96
CA GLN A 555 25.07 7.50 -13.13
C GLN A 555 24.12 7.00 -14.21
N PHE A 556 23.16 7.85 -14.58
CA PHE A 556 22.14 7.57 -15.57
C PHE A 556 22.43 8.30 -16.88
N ALA A 557 22.29 7.59 -18.00
CA ALA A 557 22.37 8.16 -19.33
C ALA A 557 20.95 8.32 -19.92
N THR A 558 20.76 9.34 -20.76
CA THR A 558 19.57 9.37 -21.63
C THR A 558 19.79 8.38 -22.76
N ARG A 559 18.85 7.46 -22.97
CA ARG A 559 18.93 6.48 -24.05
C ARG A 559 17.56 6.20 -24.69
N PRO A 560 17.54 5.94 -26.01
CA PRO A 560 16.32 5.56 -26.71
C PRO A 560 15.89 4.14 -26.33
N ALA A 561 14.58 3.94 -26.19
CA ALA A 561 13.99 2.61 -26.03
C ALA A 561 12.62 2.54 -26.69
N ASN A 562 12.23 1.32 -27.10
CA ASN A 562 10.88 0.99 -27.52
C ASN A 562 10.28 0.08 -26.46
N PHE A 563 9.04 0.35 -26.07
CA PHE A 563 8.37 -0.41 -25.01
C PHE A 563 7.12 -1.08 -25.54
N ARG A 564 6.89 -2.31 -25.09
CA ARG A 564 5.64 -3.05 -25.27
C ARG A 564 5.07 -3.32 -23.89
N PHE A 565 3.84 -2.89 -23.65
CA PHE A 565 3.13 -3.16 -22.41
C PHE A 565 1.87 -3.96 -22.72
N LYS A 566 1.69 -5.09 -22.02
CA LYS A 566 0.41 -5.81 -22.04
C LYS A 566 -0.67 -4.95 -21.40
N LEU A 567 -1.79 -4.78 -22.09
CA LEU A 567 -2.96 -4.05 -21.60
C LEU A 567 -3.93 -4.99 -20.90
N PRO A 568 -4.69 -4.49 -19.92
CA PRO A 568 -5.80 -5.23 -19.35
C PRO A 568 -6.84 -5.61 -20.40
N THR A 569 -7.45 -6.79 -20.24
CA THR A 569 -8.49 -7.30 -21.16
C THR A 569 -9.62 -6.32 -21.37
N TRP A 570 -9.99 -5.55 -20.34
CA TRP A 570 -11.11 -4.61 -20.40
C TRP A 570 -10.82 -3.29 -21.09
N LEU A 571 -9.56 -2.93 -21.28
CA LEU A 571 -9.18 -1.78 -22.10
C LEU A 571 -9.03 -2.15 -23.59
N HIS A 572 -8.82 -3.44 -23.90
CA HIS A 572 -8.59 -3.93 -25.25
C HIS A 572 -9.86 -4.45 -25.97
N ASN A 573 -11.00 -4.56 -25.29
CA ASN A 573 -12.14 -5.32 -25.83
C ASN A 573 -12.77 -4.66 -27.09
N ASP A 574 -13.10 -5.47 -28.11
CA ASP A 574 -13.62 -5.04 -29.43
C ASP A 574 -14.95 -4.26 -29.37
N ASN A 575 -15.65 -4.34 -28.24
CA ASN A 575 -16.86 -3.56 -27.96
C ASN A 575 -16.59 -2.10 -27.59
N SER A 576 -15.32 -1.68 -27.53
CA SER A 576 -14.96 -0.28 -27.36
C SER A 576 -15.23 0.48 -28.67
N ASN A 577 -16.42 1.08 -28.76
CA ASN A 577 -16.75 2.06 -29.82
C ASN A 577 -15.83 3.30 -29.82
N GLY A 578 -14.82 3.38 -28.94
CA GLY A 578 -13.85 4.46 -28.82
C GLY A 578 -12.43 3.97 -29.06
N ARG A 579 -11.67 4.73 -29.84
CA ARG A 579 -10.23 4.52 -30.02
C ARG A 579 -9.53 4.75 -28.68
N LEU A 580 -8.68 3.82 -28.24
CA LEU A 580 -7.78 4.08 -27.11
C LEU A 580 -6.97 5.34 -27.38
N ASP A 581 -6.76 6.15 -26.35
CA ASP A 581 -5.80 7.25 -26.40
C ASP A 581 -4.54 6.88 -25.62
N CYS A 582 -3.36 7.23 -26.16
CA CYS A 582 -2.09 7.02 -25.49
C CYS A 582 -1.15 8.23 -25.63
N PHE A 583 -0.57 8.62 -24.51
CA PHE A 583 0.34 9.76 -24.38
C PHE A 583 1.43 9.49 -23.35
N GLU A 584 2.57 10.15 -23.53
CA GLU A 584 3.58 10.30 -22.48
C GLU A 584 3.11 11.37 -21.48
N ILE A 585 3.53 11.28 -20.23
CA ILE A 585 3.26 12.30 -19.22
C ILE A 585 4.45 12.49 -18.29
N ASP A 586 4.73 13.73 -17.91
CA ASP A 586 5.66 14.05 -16.83
C ASP A 586 5.14 15.25 -16.01
N ALA A 587 6.00 15.81 -15.15
CA ALA A 587 5.68 16.97 -14.32
C ALA A 587 5.21 18.21 -15.12
N ASP A 588 5.55 18.29 -16.40
CA ASP A 588 5.21 19.40 -17.29
C ASP A 588 3.91 19.11 -18.09
N GLY A 589 3.27 17.96 -17.86
CA GLY A 589 1.97 17.58 -18.42
C GLY A 589 2.04 16.51 -19.52
N PRO A 590 0.88 16.20 -20.13
CA PRO A 590 0.79 15.17 -21.16
C PRO A 590 1.41 15.62 -22.50
N LYS A 591 2.10 14.71 -23.18
CA LYS A 591 2.78 14.92 -24.47
C LYS A 591 2.33 13.88 -25.49
N PRO A 592 2.12 14.26 -26.75
CA PRO A 592 1.77 13.31 -27.80
C PRO A 592 2.92 12.32 -28.02
N ILE A 593 2.60 11.05 -28.17
CA ILE A 593 3.56 9.99 -28.52
C ILE A 593 3.01 9.16 -29.69
N LYS A 594 3.92 8.55 -30.47
CA LYS A 594 3.53 7.56 -31.47
C LYS A 594 3.38 6.20 -30.79
N TYR A 595 2.24 5.57 -31.01
CA TYR A 595 1.95 4.25 -30.50
C TYR A 595 1.09 3.46 -31.47
N ARG A 596 1.06 2.14 -31.27
CA ARG A 596 0.12 1.23 -31.92
C ARG A 596 -0.41 0.23 -30.89
N ILE A 597 -1.58 -0.32 -31.18
CA ILE A 597 -2.19 -1.38 -30.39
C ILE A 597 -2.03 -2.69 -31.17
N GLU A 598 -1.40 -3.69 -30.56
CA GLU A 598 -1.10 -5.00 -31.17
C GLU A 598 -1.25 -6.10 -30.12
N ASP A 599 -2.01 -7.16 -30.43
CA ASP A 599 -2.20 -8.35 -29.58
C ASP A 599 -2.36 -8.03 -28.08
N GLN A 600 -3.39 -7.24 -27.73
CA GLN A 600 -3.63 -6.87 -26.33
C GLN A 600 -2.48 -6.12 -25.66
N SER A 601 -1.66 -5.44 -26.45
CA SER A 601 -0.54 -4.64 -25.98
C SER A 601 -0.59 -3.25 -26.60
N VAL A 602 0.00 -2.27 -25.91
CA VAL A 602 0.42 -1.02 -26.53
C VAL A 602 1.92 -1.10 -26.82
N VAL A 603 2.31 -0.69 -28.02
CA VAL A 603 3.71 -0.52 -28.43
C VAL A 603 3.98 0.97 -28.61
N ILE A 604 4.98 1.48 -27.89
CA ILE A 604 5.47 2.85 -28.02
C ILE A 604 6.49 2.85 -29.17
N ASP A 605 6.09 3.45 -30.31
CA ASP A 605 6.65 3.23 -31.64
C ASP A 605 7.73 4.23 -32.08
N ALA A 606 7.98 5.25 -31.27
CA ALA A 606 9.09 6.17 -31.45
C ALA A 606 10.08 5.96 -30.31
N PRO A 607 11.41 5.96 -30.56
CA PRO A 607 12.38 5.87 -29.50
C PRO A 607 12.20 7.07 -28.57
N THR A 608 11.64 6.82 -27.39
CA THR A 608 11.51 7.84 -26.35
C THR A 608 12.84 7.94 -25.64
N GLU A 609 13.36 9.16 -25.53
CA GLU A 609 14.56 9.42 -24.75
C GLU A 609 14.22 9.32 -23.26
N VAL A 610 14.52 8.16 -22.67
CA VAL A 610 14.31 7.94 -21.24
C VAL A 610 15.65 8.05 -20.54
N ARG A 611 15.68 8.83 -19.45
CA ARG A 611 16.87 8.97 -18.59
C ARG A 611 16.77 8.21 -17.28
N VAL A 612 15.59 8.18 -16.66
CA VAL A 612 15.39 7.53 -15.35
C VAL A 612 14.11 6.72 -15.35
N ALA A 613 12.99 7.35 -15.70
CA ALA A 613 11.70 6.70 -15.82
C ALA A 613 10.88 7.37 -16.93
N GLY A 614 10.29 6.55 -17.80
CA GLY A 614 9.29 6.96 -18.79
C GLY A 614 7.89 6.61 -18.29
N LEU A 615 6.95 7.55 -18.40
CA LEU A 615 5.58 7.38 -17.92
C LEU A 615 4.61 7.59 -19.07
N TYR A 616 3.67 6.67 -19.22
CA TYR A 616 2.69 6.70 -20.29
C TYR A 616 1.31 6.38 -19.72
N VAL A 617 0.28 6.97 -20.31
CA VAL A 617 -1.11 6.65 -19.98
C VAL A 617 -1.75 6.08 -21.23
N VAL A 618 -2.51 5.00 -21.04
CA VAL A 618 -3.46 4.48 -22.02
C VAL A 618 -4.86 4.58 -21.43
N THR A 619 -5.82 5.12 -22.16
CA THR A 619 -7.16 5.36 -21.62
C THR A 619 -8.26 5.22 -22.66
N ARG A 620 -9.45 4.80 -22.20
CA ARG A 620 -10.71 4.88 -22.96
C ARG A 620 -11.34 6.27 -22.85
N ASP A 621 -11.06 7.01 -21.78
CA ASP A 621 -11.57 8.36 -21.58
C ASP A 621 -10.82 9.38 -22.45
N GLN A 622 -11.45 9.76 -23.57
CA GLN A 622 -10.90 10.73 -24.52
C GLN A 622 -10.70 12.13 -23.93
N SER A 623 -11.36 12.45 -22.81
CA SER A 623 -11.21 13.74 -22.14
C SER A 623 -10.01 13.79 -21.19
N LEU A 624 -9.48 12.64 -20.77
CA LEU A 624 -8.47 12.56 -19.71
C LEU A 624 -7.23 13.39 -20.04
N ARG A 625 -6.69 13.25 -21.25
CA ARG A 625 -5.50 14.01 -21.67
C ARG A 625 -5.70 15.52 -21.53
N GLN A 626 -6.86 16.04 -21.95
CA GLN A 626 -7.18 17.45 -21.83
C GLN A 626 -7.31 17.88 -20.37
N ARG A 627 -8.03 17.11 -19.55
CA ARG A 627 -8.18 17.39 -18.11
C ARG A 627 -6.83 17.43 -17.39
N LEU A 628 -5.88 16.56 -17.78
CA LEU A 628 -4.53 16.58 -17.23
C LEU A 628 -3.74 17.81 -17.66
N ALA A 629 -3.88 18.29 -18.91
CA ALA A 629 -3.25 19.53 -19.37
C ALA A 629 -3.82 20.78 -18.65
N GLU A 630 -5.13 20.82 -18.42
CA GLU A 630 -5.78 21.87 -17.62
C GLU A 630 -5.28 21.84 -16.18
N LYS A 631 -5.14 20.64 -15.60
CA LYS A 631 -4.58 20.46 -14.26
C LYS A 631 -3.12 20.93 -14.18
N THR A 632 -2.28 20.65 -15.18
CA THR A 632 -0.92 21.19 -15.25
C THR A 632 -0.91 22.72 -15.14
N THR A 633 -1.79 23.39 -15.89
CA THR A 633 -1.91 24.85 -15.86
C THR A 633 -2.34 25.36 -14.48
N SER A 634 -3.27 24.66 -13.83
CA SER A 634 -3.69 24.98 -12.46
C SER A 634 -2.56 24.80 -11.44
N LEU A 635 -1.75 23.74 -11.56
CA LEU A 635 -0.59 23.52 -10.70
C LEU A 635 0.46 24.64 -10.87
N ASP A 636 0.73 25.06 -12.11
CA ASP A 636 1.64 26.19 -12.37
C ASP A 636 1.17 27.48 -11.72
N GLN A 637 -0.13 27.77 -11.81
CA GLN A 637 -0.73 28.94 -11.19
C GLN A 637 -0.62 28.87 -9.66
N ARG A 638 -0.97 27.74 -9.06
CA ARG A 638 -0.88 27.50 -7.61
C ARG A 638 0.55 27.66 -7.10
N GLU A 639 1.54 27.11 -7.81
CA GLU A 639 2.95 27.23 -7.43
C GLU A 639 3.45 28.69 -7.50
N LYS A 640 3.02 29.45 -8.52
CA LYS A 640 3.32 30.89 -8.62
C LYS A 640 2.67 31.70 -7.49
N GLU A 641 1.44 31.36 -7.12
CA GLU A 641 0.69 32.04 -6.06
C GLU A 641 1.31 31.89 -4.66
N LEU A 642 2.18 30.89 -4.45
CA LEU A 642 2.98 30.80 -3.22
C LEU A 642 3.89 32.03 -3.03
N GLY A 643 4.31 32.68 -4.13
CA GLY A 643 5.17 33.87 -4.10
C GLY A 643 6.52 33.60 -3.41
N PHE A 644 7.02 32.37 -3.50
CA PHE A 644 8.30 31.94 -2.95
C PHE A 644 8.83 30.74 -3.75
N ASP A 645 9.99 30.91 -4.39
CA ASP A 645 10.57 29.89 -5.28
C ASP A 645 12.06 29.64 -4.98
N PRO A 646 12.40 28.83 -3.97
CA PRO A 646 13.80 28.52 -3.63
C PRO A 646 14.51 27.66 -4.71
N ILE A 647 13.77 27.14 -5.70
CA ILE A 647 14.30 26.36 -6.81
C ILE A 647 14.85 27.31 -7.88
N GLY A 648 14.01 28.19 -8.41
CA GLY A 648 14.35 29.10 -9.50
C GLY A 648 14.90 30.47 -9.07
N ASN A 649 14.67 30.90 -7.82
CA ASN A 649 15.08 32.20 -7.31
C ASN A 649 16.19 32.10 -6.23
N PRO A 650 17.43 32.56 -6.53
CA PRO A 650 18.54 32.54 -5.58
C PRO A 650 18.28 33.33 -4.28
N GLU A 651 17.49 34.41 -4.32
CA GLU A 651 17.23 35.21 -3.12
C GLU A 651 16.26 34.51 -2.18
N ASP A 652 15.24 33.83 -2.70
CA ASP A 652 14.36 32.98 -1.89
C ASP A 652 15.11 31.77 -1.32
N ARG A 653 16.05 31.19 -2.09
CA ARG A 653 16.94 30.15 -1.58
C ARG A 653 17.78 30.63 -0.39
N LYS A 654 18.42 31.80 -0.50
CA LYS A 654 19.18 32.41 0.60
C LYS A 654 18.31 32.73 1.81
N ARG A 655 17.02 33.01 1.62
CA ARG A 655 16.08 33.22 2.74
C ARG A 655 15.86 31.91 3.49
N LEU A 656 15.62 30.80 2.77
CA LEU A 656 15.51 29.46 3.38
C LEU A 656 16.80 29.05 4.12
N GLU A 657 17.98 29.27 3.52
CA GLU A 657 19.29 28.93 4.09
C GLU A 657 19.58 29.72 5.39
N ARG A 658 19.25 31.02 5.44
CA ARG A 658 19.44 31.90 6.60
C ARG A 658 18.75 31.42 7.88
N TRP A 659 17.72 30.58 7.77
CA TRP A 659 17.10 29.97 8.95
C TRP A 659 18.00 28.96 9.63
N VAL A 660 18.82 28.28 8.85
CA VAL A 660 19.63 27.14 9.28
C VAL A 660 21.06 27.56 9.65
N ASP A 661 21.60 28.59 8.98
CA ASP A 661 22.92 29.20 9.21
C ASP A 661 22.99 30.02 10.50
#